data_AF-A0A2V1DZ95-F1
#
_entry.id   AF-A0A2V1DZ95-F1
#
_cell.length_a   1.000
_cell.length_b   1.000
_cell.length_c   1.000
_cell.angle_alpha   90.00
_cell.angle_beta   90.00
_cell.angle_gamma   90.00
#
_symmetry.space_group_name_H-M   'P 1'
#
loop_
_entity.id
_entity.type
_entity.pdbx_description
1 polymer ?
#
loop_
_entity_poly.entity_id
_entity_poly.type
_entity_poly.pdbx_seq_one_letter_code
_entity_poly.pdbx_strand_id
1 'polypeptide(L)'
;MRHASWIAALLASLNAASAATSHKTFANYTAAQLPQDVFSIYGDRPDGCPPCFNCNLEDFQCHQFAKCVKGNGKCDCTPGFGGEDCSTPLCGALPDGNRNRAPRDGGSCECKEGWGGINCNVCQTNQACNAMMPEGEGGVCFKQGALVKENFQICDITNKKILDQLKDKKPQATFSCNAETDECNFQFWVDQKESFYCALDTCTSSFTAEASRNISDYECQNIKCACVPDRMLCGEEGSIDIGEFLTESIKGPASFKSISTLDGKDSGSIFSEPAMDDLIQSIFADKSIFLQCDAGECLYETEVPGYERPIKTINTPLIASVIAGCALFIVAVVLIAWYLARRAERHRYGPIHLSDDEEDENAKILADQKPAALSFENVSYNLNGKQILSGISGTVHPGELMAIMGASGAGKTTFLDILARKNKVGVHGGDFYLNGEKVLDTEFRSVIGFVDQDDTMLPTLTVHETILDSALLRLPREMSRASKEQRVEDVERQLGIYHIRHQKIGSEESGRGISGGEKRRVGIACELVTSPSILFLDEPTSGLDAFNAFNVVECLVHLVKNYNRTVIFTIHQPRSNIVALFDQLVLLAKGRTVYSGPFESCQAYFDNIGYTCPPGFNIADYLVDLTMHASTATRSIEEDGSLFSRDGLGTRASSAIGVKSIRSVNTDRDTAGSPSISSIRPKSKRRASVRQQQERELFTRKKSSAPQDGTMSPKTDDEAPYERTGGSNGQWLKLSRQQGAPPPQILDDPDELPPPADGGTGTNLDTLVRAYLTSDVAGSVHDDIAAAIAGANEANGQTSPNQQPNGIATAGKVKGYRKVGLFGQFIILSKRTWRNLYRNPMLMLTHYAIAIVLAVFLGFLFFGLTDDIKGFQNRLGLFFFVLALFGFSTLTVLTVFAPERLLFTRERAKGYYSPVSYFAAKVFFDIVPLRLIPPIILGVIVYPMTGLIPAWPEFLKFILFLVLFNLAAAAICLFIGIVFRNSGVANLVSILIMLFSLLFSGFFLNKDSIPAAAKWLQSLSIFHYAFEGLIVNEVAYLSLVDHKYGLDIEVPGSAILSSFGFSTQALWRDCIGLAVFGGSFVILAYLAMHLLLIEKR
;
A
#
# COMPACT_ATOMS: atom_id res chain seq x y z
N MET A 1 31.10 34.55 -7.64
CA MET A 1 30.76 35.85 -8.25
C MET A 1 29.34 35.77 -8.79
N ARG A 2 28.47 36.64 -8.26
CA ARG A 2 27.12 37.08 -8.73
C ARG A 2 26.07 35.96 -8.85
N HIS A 3 25.36 35.59 -7.77
CA HIS A 3 24.18 36.24 -7.14
C HIS A 3 23.06 36.54 -8.17
N ALA A 4 21.96 35.79 -8.21
CA ALA A 4 20.82 35.69 -7.26
C ALA A 4 19.63 36.54 -7.74
N SER A 5 18.51 35.90 -8.07
CA SER A 5 17.22 36.19 -7.43
C SER A 5 16.20 35.10 -7.75
N TRP A 6 15.94 34.26 -6.75
CA TRP A 6 14.66 33.60 -6.54
C TRP A 6 13.62 34.64 -6.09
N ILE A 7 12.34 34.23 -6.09
CA ILE A 7 11.19 34.86 -5.41
C ILE A 7 10.36 35.82 -6.28
N ALA A 8 9.52 35.27 -7.18
CA ALA A 8 8.26 35.89 -7.64
C ALA A 8 7.38 34.95 -8.49
N ALA A 9 7.24 33.66 -8.16
CA ALA A 9 6.39 32.72 -8.92
C ALA A 9 5.45 31.88 -8.05
N LEU A 10 5.07 32.37 -6.87
CA LEU A 10 4.27 31.60 -5.90
C LEU A 10 3.19 32.41 -5.15
N LEU A 11 2.76 33.57 -5.67
CA LEU A 11 1.59 34.29 -5.14
C LEU A 11 0.87 35.08 -6.26
N ALA A 12 0.01 34.40 -7.02
CA ALA A 12 -1.15 34.98 -7.72
C ALA A 12 -2.02 33.86 -8.34
N SER A 13 -2.62 33.04 -7.49
CA SER A 13 -3.71 32.15 -7.89
C SER A 13 -4.85 32.27 -6.90
N LEU A 14 -5.58 33.39 -6.99
CA LEU A 14 -6.93 33.58 -6.47
C LEU A 14 -7.57 34.70 -7.29
N ASN A 15 -8.03 34.34 -8.50
CA ASN A 15 -9.30 34.76 -9.10
C ASN A 15 -9.32 34.38 -10.58
N ALA A 16 -10.53 34.08 -11.05
CA ALA A 16 -10.93 33.83 -12.45
C ALA A 16 -10.72 32.40 -12.98
N ALA A 17 -11.66 31.52 -12.63
CA ALA A 17 -12.16 30.52 -13.57
C ALA A 17 -13.52 31.02 -14.11
N SER A 18 -13.54 31.46 -15.36
CA SER A 18 -14.75 31.52 -16.19
C SER A 18 -14.31 31.46 -17.65
N ALA A 19 -14.04 30.25 -18.15
CA ALA A 19 -13.87 30.00 -19.58
C ALA A 19 -15.25 29.71 -20.16
N ALA A 20 -15.84 30.74 -20.75
CA ALA A 20 -17.02 30.62 -21.59
C ALA A 20 -16.63 29.99 -22.92
N THR A 21 -17.36 28.93 -23.24
CA THR A 21 -17.53 28.34 -24.55
C THR A 21 -18.05 29.37 -25.56
N SER A 22 -17.63 29.18 -26.81
CA SER A 22 -17.91 29.99 -27.97
C SER A 22 -19.42 30.24 -28.16
N HIS A 23 -19.88 31.43 -27.78
CA HIS A 23 -21.11 32.01 -28.31
C HIS A 23 -20.73 33.13 -29.26
N LYS A 24 -21.10 32.96 -30.52
CA LYS A 24 -21.11 34.03 -31.51
C LYS A 24 -21.96 35.18 -30.96
N THR A 25 -21.36 36.35 -30.94
CA THR A 25 -21.90 37.64 -30.53
C THR A 25 -23.25 37.95 -31.20
N PHE A 26 -24.31 38.05 -30.42
CA PHE A 26 -25.43 38.95 -30.71
C PHE A 26 -25.16 40.25 -29.94
N ALA A 27 -24.77 41.30 -30.65
CA ALA A 27 -24.71 42.64 -30.10
C ALA A 27 -26.13 43.20 -30.02
N ASN A 28 -26.57 43.58 -28.82
CA ASN A 28 -27.72 44.45 -28.62
C ASN A 28 -27.37 45.84 -29.15
N TYR A 29 -27.92 46.20 -30.31
CA TYR A 29 -27.93 47.59 -30.75
C TYR A 29 -29.00 48.35 -29.97
N THR A 30 -28.58 49.39 -29.27
CA THR A 30 -29.43 50.47 -28.78
C THR A 30 -29.94 51.31 -29.96
N ALA A 31 -31.15 51.83 -29.83
CA ALA A 31 -31.93 52.54 -30.86
C ALA A 31 -31.38 53.92 -31.28
N ALA A 32 -30.08 54.08 -31.44
CA ALA A 32 -29.44 55.34 -31.80
C ALA A 32 -28.29 55.12 -32.79
N GLN A 33 -28.60 54.55 -33.96
CA GLN A 33 -27.79 54.60 -35.18
C GLN A 33 -28.64 54.07 -36.35
N LEU A 34 -29.60 54.88 -36.80
CA LEU A 34 -30.25 54.70 -38.10
C LEU A 34 -29.25 55.11 -39.20
N PRO A 35 -28.94 54.26 -40.18
CA PRO A 35 -28.41 54.74 -41.45
C PRO A 35 -29.54 55.53 -42.13
N GLN A 36 -29.29 56.81 -42.39
CA GLN A 36 -30.09 57.61 -43.30
C GLN A 36 -30.11 56.95 -44.69
N ASP A 37 -31.30 56.93 -45.29
CA ASP A 37 -31.59 56.63 -46.69
C ASP A 37 -31.09 55.29 -47.27
N VAL A 38 -31.97 54.30 -47.12
CA VAL A 38 -31.96 52.99 -47.81
C VAL A 38 -32.03 53.11 -49.35
N PHE A 39 -32.26 54.32 -49.89
CA PHE A 39 -32.30 54.59 -51.33
C PHE A 39 -30.94 55.00 -51.95
N SER A 40 -29.87 55.13 -51.17
CA SER A 40 -28.55 55.56 -51.67
C SER A 40 -27.72 54.48 -52.40
N ILE A 41 -28.21 53.23 -52.46
CA ILE A 41 -27.54 52.10 -53.16
C ILE A 41 -28.00 51.97 -54.63
N TYR A 42 -28.94 52.78 -55.10
CA TYR A 42 -29.42 52.73 -56.50
C TYR A 42 -28.55 53.50 -57.52
N GLY A 43 -27.38 54.02 -57.11
CA GLY A 43 -26.55 54.89 -57.95
C GLY A 43 -25.72 54.19 -59.05
N ASP A 44 -25.37 52.90 -58.88
CA ASP A 44 -24.46 52.18 -59.80
C ASP A 44 -25.10 50.89 -60.34
N ARG A 45 -26.29 51.01 -60.95
CA ARG A 45 -26.96 49.88 -61.60
C ARG A 45 -26.85 49.97 -63.13
N PRO A 46 -26.30 48.96 -63.82
CA PRO A 46 -26.35 48.88 -65.29
C PRO A 46 -27.80 48.80 -65.79
N ASP A 47 -28.12 49.51 -66.88
CA ASP A 47 -29.44 49.48 -67.51
C ASP A 47 -29.80 48.04 -67.96
N GLY A 48 -30.86 47.48 -67.39
CA GLY A 48 -31.40 46.15 -67.74
C GLY A 48 -31.43 45.08 -66.64
N CYS A 49 -30.93 45.35 -65.42
CA CYS A 49 -31.00 44.38 -64.32
C CYS A 49 -32.37 44.40 -63.59
N PRO A 50 -33.08 43.26 -63.44
CA PRO A 50 -34.36 43.18 -62.70
C PRO A 50 -34.14 43.31 -61.18
N PRO A 51 -35.04 43.97 -60.42
CA PRO A 51 -34.88 44.20 -58.96
C PRO A 51 -34.53 42.92 -58.18
N CYS A 52 -33.63 43.04 -57.20
CA CYS A 52 -33.31 41.91 -56.32
C CYS A 52 -34.55 41.47 -55.55
N PHE A 53 -34.77 40.17 -55.40
CA PHE A 53 -35.92 39.64 -54.68
C PHE A 53 -35.93 40.17 -53.25
N ASN A 54 -37.05 40.78 -52.86
CA ASN A 54 -37.27 41.23 -51.50
C ASN A 54 -38.76 41.12 -51.17
N CYS A 55 -39.13 40.11 -50.39
CA CYS A 55 -40.53 39.82 -50.03
C CYS A 55 -41.22 40.92 -49.20
N ASN A 56 -40.49 41.97 -48.77
CA ASN A 56 -41.09 43.14 -48.13
C ASN A 56 -41.70 44.12 -49.15
N LEU A 57 -41.44 43.97 -50.44
CA LEU A 57 -42.00 44.79 -51.51
C LEU A 57 -43.22 44.06 -52.11
N GLU A 58 -44.26 44.82 -52.48
CA GLU A 58 -45.54 44.27 -52.95
C GLU A 58 -45.41 43.44 -54.25
N ASP A 59 -44.37 43.70 -55.05
CA ASP A 59 -44.10 42.99 -56.31
C ASP A 59 -43.49 41.59 -56.11
N PHE A 60 -43.04 41.23 -54.90
CA PHE A 60 -42.40 39.95 -54.61
C PHE A 60 -43.18 39.17 -53.55
N GLN A 61 -43.74 38.03 -53.94
CA GLN A 61 -44.50 37.16 -53.03
C GLN A 61 -43.71 35.92 -52.64
N CYS A 62 -43.87 35.49 -51.39
CA CYS A 62 -43.37 34.20 -50.94
C CYS A 62 -44.34 33.09 -51.37
N HIS A 63 -43.84 32.12 -52.13
CA HIS A 63 -44.58 30.92 -52.47
C HIS A 63 -44.68 29.97 -51.26
N GLN A 64 -45.55 28.95 -51.35
CA GLN A 64 -45.81 28.00 -50.26
C GLN A 64 -46.34 28.63 -48.96
N PHE A 65 -46.92 29.85 -49.04
CA PHE A 65 -47.35 30.64 -47.89
C PHE A 65 -46.24 30.86 -46.84
N ALA A 66 -44.97 30.82 -47.28
CA ALA A 66 -43.81 31.03 -46.43
C ALA A 66 -43.80 32.43 -45.79
N LYS A 67 -43.35 32.51 -44.54
CA LYS A 67 -43.28 33.77 -43.79
C LYS A 67 -42.12 34.63 -44.33
N CYS A 68 -42.39 35.89 -44.68
CA CYS A 68 -41.35 36.82 -45.10
C CYS A 68 -40.52 37.28 -43.90
N VAL A 69 -39.20 37.06 -43.96
CA VAL A 69 -38.28 37.48 -42.91
C VAL A 69 -37.92 38.96 -43.12
N LYS A 70 -38.56 39.83 -42.34
CA LYS A 70 -38.41 41.29 -42.44
C LYS A 70 -36.96 41.78 -42.42
N GLY A 71 -36.07 41.09 -41.70
CA GLY A 71 -34.69 41.50 -41.50
C GLY A 71 -33.76 41.33 -42.70
N ASN A 72 -34.06 40.43 -43.64
CA ASN A 72 -33.21 40.16 -44.81
C ASN A 72 -33.98 40.15 -46.14
N GLY A 73 -35.30 40.32 -46.14
CA GLY A 73 -36.13 40.35 -47.33
C GLY A 73 -36.28 39.00 -48.03
N LYS A 74 -35.93 37.89 -47.36
CA LYS A 74 -36.03 36.53 -47.90
C LYS A 74 -37.21 35.78 -47.27
N CYS A 75 -37.75 34.82 -48.01
CA CYS A 75 -38.81 33.94 -47.50
C CYS A 75 -38.23 32.81 -46.63
N ASP A 76 -38.95 32.45 -45.56
CA ASP A 76 -38.61 31.30 -44.72
C ASP A 76 -39.33 30.04 -45.25
N CYS A 77 -38.61 29.27 -46.07
CA CYS A 77 -39.21 28.18 -46.84
C CYS A 77 -39.54 26.96 -45.98
N THR A 78 -40.70 26.36 -46.27
CA THR A 78 -41.13 25.09 -45.69
C THR A 78 -40.18 23.94 -46.06
N PRO A 79 -40.06 22.89 -45.23
CA PRO A 79 -39.17 21.77 -45.50
C PRO A 79 -39.36 21.18 -46.92
N GLY A 80 -38.28 21.10 -47.70
CA GLY A 80 -38.31 20.59 -49.07
C GLY A 80 -38.45 21.66 -50.17
N PHE A 81 -38.57 22.94 -49.81
CA PHE A 81 -38.52 24.07 -50.74
C PHE A 81 -37.37 25.03 -50.39
N GLY A 82 -36.81 25.66 -51.43
CA GLY A 82 -35.74 26.63 -51.33
C GLY A 82 -35.85 27.70 -52.41
N GLY A 83 -34.78 28.46 -52.60
CA GLY A 83 -34.81 29.70 -53.39
C GLY A 83 -35.04 30.92 -52.51
N GLU A 84 -35.03 32.12 -53.10
CA GLU A 84 -35.29 33.36 -52.34
C GLU A 84 -36.79 33.56 -52.08
N ASP A 85 -37.63 32.97 -52.94
CA ASP A 85 -39.09 33.05 -53.01
C ASP A 85 -39.82 31.76 -52.61
N CYS A 86 -39.10 30.69 -52.27
CA CYS A 86 -39.60 29.36 -51.95
C CYS A 86 -40.33 28.61 -53.08
N SER A 87 -40.07 28.96 -54.35
CA SER A 87 -40.69 28.27 -55.50
C SER A 87 -39.94 27.01 -55.95
N THR A 88 -38.69 26.81 -55.51
CA THR A 88 -37.85 25.71 -56.01
C THR A 88 -37.91 24.49 -55.10
N PRO A 89 -38.33 23.31 -55.60
CA PRO A 89 -38.29 22.07 -54.83
C PRO A 89 -36.83 21.59 -54.65
N LEU A 90 -36.54 21.00 -53.50
CA LEU A 90 -35.21 20.56 -53.08
C LEU A 90 -35.11 19.03 -52.97
N CYS A 91 -33.93 18.49 -53.28
CA CYS A 91 -33.62 17.06 -53.17
C CYS A 91 -32.52 16.82 -52.13
N GLY A 92 -32.48 15.60 -51.55
CA GLY A 92 -31.47 15.21 -50.56
C GLY A 92 -32.07 14.50 -49.35
N ALA A 93 -31.84 15.03 -48.14
CA ALA A 93 -32.40 14.49 -46.89
C ALA A 93 -32.85 15.61 -45.94
N LEU A 94 -33.87 15.32 -45.13
CA LEU A 94 -34.42 16.28 -44.16
C LEU A 94 -33.36 17.01 -43.28
N PRO A 95 -32.39 16.30 -42.66
CA PRO A 95 -31.43 16.83 -41.69
C PRO A 95 -30.43 17.84 -42.27
N ASP A 96 -30.20 17.84 -43.59
CA ASP A 96 -29.25 18.76 -44.23
C ASP A 96 -29.74 20.23 -44.15
N GLY A 97 -31.05 20.41 -43.94
CA GLY A 97 -31.73 21.71 -43.94
C GLY A 97 -31.93 22.29 -45.35
N ASN A 98 -32.95 23.15 -45.51
CA ASN A 98 -33.36 23.69 -46.81
C ASN A 98 -32.27 24.51 -47.54
N ARG A 99 -31.25 24.99 -46.84
CA ARG A 99 -30.15 25.77 -47.45
C ARG A 99 -29.05 24.92 -48.07
N ASN A 100 -28.87 23.69 -47.62
CA ASN A 100 -27.77 22.82 -48.07
C ASN A 100 -28.24 21.70 -49.01
N ARG A 101 -29.55 21.55 -49.20
CA ARG A 101 -30.11 20.63 -50.20
C ARG A 101 -29.96 21.19 -51.61
N ALA A 102 -29.72 20.30 -52.56
CA ALA A 102 -29.61 20.70 -53.96
C ALA A 102 -31.00 21.02 -54.52
N PRO A 103 -31.14 22.09 -55.34
CA PRO A 103 -32.37 22.32 -56.09
C PRO A 103 -32.60 21.17 -57.06
N ARG A 104 -33.86 20.82 -57.30
CA ARG A 104 -34.22 19.74 -58.20
C ARG A 104 -33.94 20.11 -59.65
N ASP A 105 -33.00 19.39 -60.26
CA ASP A 105 -32.65 19.53 -61.67
C ASP A 105 -33.20 18.32 -62.46
N GLY A 106 -34.43 18.45 -62.96
CA GLY A 106 -35.11 17.43 -63.78
C GLY A 106 -36.38 16.80 -63.19
N GLY A 107 -36.84 15.71 -63.83
CA GLY A 107 -38.15 15.08 -63.58
C GLY A 107 -38.27 14.27 -62.28
N SER A 108 -37.19 13.99 -61.54
CA SER A 108 -37.23 13.26 -60.26
C SER A 108 -36.11 13.68 -59.30
N CYS A 109 -36.39 13.69 -57.99
CA CYS A 109 -35.38 13.95 -56.96
C CYS A 109 -34.52 12.72 -56.64
N GLU A 110 -33.22 12.95 -56.42
CA GLU A 110 -32.30 11.95 -55.85
C GLU A 110 -32.29 12.10 -54.31
N CYS A 111 -32.92 11.16 -53.60
CA CYS A 111 -32.96 11.16 -52.13
C CYS A 111 -31.77 10.38 -51.55
N LYS A 112 -31.24 10.84 -50.40
CA LYS A 112 -30.25 10.04 -49.66
C LYS A 112 -30.90 8.76 -49.11
N GLU A 113 -30.07 7.76 -48.84
CA GLU A 113 -30.52 6.45 -48.36
C GLU A 113 -31.45 6.57 -47.14
N GLY A 114 -32.61 5.91 -47.23
CA GLY A 114 -33.63 5.92 -46.19
C GLY A 114 -34.55 7.15 -46.16
N TRP A 115 -34.44 8.07 -47.14
CA TRP A 115 -35.41 9.16 -47.38
C TRP A 115 -36.19 8.93 -48.68
N GLY A 116 -37.45 9.36 -48.71
CA GLY A 116 -38.35 9.22 -49.86
C GLY A 116 -39.39 10.35 -49.97
N GLY A 117 -40.30 10.22 -50.94
CA GLY A 117 -41.27 11.27 -51.31
C GLY A 117 -40.71 12.25 -52.35
N ILE A 118 -41.58 13.11 -52.91
CA ILE A 118 -41.24 14.01 -54.03
C ILE A 118 -40.08 14.98 -53.69
N ASN A 119 -40.04 15.48 -52.45
CA ASN A 119 -39.01 16.40 -51.94
C ASN A 119 -38.07 15.75 -50.91
N CYS A 120 -38.02 14.41 -50.84
CA CYS A 120 -37.18 13.65 -49.90
C CYS A 120 -37.40 13.98 -48.41
N ASN A 121 -38.64 14.29 -48.02
CA ASN A 121 -39.00 14.67 -46.65
C ASN A 121 -39.52 13.50 -45.81
N VAL A 122 -39.86 12.36 -46.42
CA VAL A 122 -40.48 11.23 -45.73
C VAL A 122 -39.40 10.22 -45.35
N CYS A 123 -39.24 9.92 -44.06
CA CYS A 123 -38.32 8.88 -43.62
C CYS A 123 -38.84 7.49 -44.05
N GLN A 124 -37.92 6.60 -44.40
CA GLN A 124 -38.23 5.23 -44.80
C GLN A 124 -37.58 4.18 -43.90
N THR A 125 -36.46 4.52 -43.25
CA THR A 125 -35.73 3.63 -42.34
C THR A 125 -35.36 4.35 -41.05
N ASN A 126 -35.19 3.59 -39.96
CA ASN A 126 -34.79 4.14 -38.66
C ASN A 126 -33.41 4.83 -38.73
N GLN A 127 -32.47 4.25 -39.48
CA GLN A 127 -31.12 4.80 -39.64
C GLN A 127 -31.11 6.20 -40.25
N ALA A 128 -32.06 6.52 -41.14
CA ALA A 128 -32.18 7.86 -41.72
C ALA A 128 -32.49 8.93 -40.65
N CYS A 129 -33.23 8.56 -39.60
CA CYS A 129 -33.61 9.46 -38.51
C CYS A 129 -32.48 9.71 -37.50
N ASN A 130 -31.43 8.89 -37.48
CA ASN A 130 -30.29 9.08 -36.58
C ASN A 130 -29.63 10.47 -36.73
N ALA A 131 -29.59 11.00 -37.96
CA ALA A 131 -29.04 12.32 -38.24
C ALA A 131 -29.89 13.49 -37.68
N MET A 132 -31.16 13.23 -37.31
CA MET A 132 -32.03 14.18 -36.63
C MET A 132 -31.89 14.10 -35.09
N MET A 133 -31.16 13.10 -34.56
CA MET A 133 -31.00 12.91 -33.13
C MET A 133 -29.75 13.61 -32.58
N PRO A 134 -29.78 14.17 -31.35
CA PRO A 134 -28.65 14.91 -30.78
C PRO A 134 -27.35 14.08 -30.65
N GLU A 135 -27.49 12.78 -30.40
CA GLU A 135 -26.37 11.85 -30.21
C GLU A 135 -25.96 11.12 -31.51
N GLY A 136 -26.69 11.33 -32.62
CA GLY A 136 -26.43 10.67 -33.89
C GLY A 136 -26.82 9.18 -33.94
N GLU A 137 -27.52 8.67 -32.91
CA GLU A 137 -28.03 7.30 -32.80
C GLU A 137 -29.43 7.31 -32.13
N GLY A 138 -30.16 6.18 -32.16
CA GLY A 138 -31.45 6.02 -31.48
C GLY A 138 -32.67 6.62 -32.20
N GLY A 139 -32.53 6.98 -33.49
CA GLY A 139 -33.63 7.49 -34.29
C GLY A 139 -34.56 6.39 -34.78
N VAL A 140 -35.87 6.62 -34.69
CA VAL A 140 -36.92 5.72 -35.18
C VAL A 140 -37.77 6.46 -36.21
N CYS A 141 -37.99 5.83 -37.36
CA CYS A 141 -38.91 6.34 -38.38
C CYS A 141 -40.31 5.81 -38.10
N PHE A 142 -41.14 6.66 -37.50
CA PHE A 142 -42.51 6.34 -37.13
C PHE A 142 -43.45 6.52 -38.32
N LYS A 143 -44.06 5.41 -38.77
CA LYS A 143 -44.85 5.36 -40.02
C LYS A 143 -46.37 5.30 -39.82
N GLN A 144 -46.86 5.37 -38.58
CA GLN A 144 -48.29 5.16 -38.30
C GLN A 144 -49.17 6.40 -38.52
N GLY A 145 -48.60 7.49 -39.05
CA GLY A 145 -49.36 8.70 -39.40
C GLY A 145 -49.93 9.47 -38.21
N ALA A 146 -49.56 9.13 -36.97
CA ALA A 146 -49.85 9.96 -35.79
C ALA A 146 -48.84 11.11 -35.72
N LEU A 147 -49.31 12.32 -35.43
CA LEU A 147 -48.49 13.50 -35.30
C LEU A 147 -47.94 13.61 -33.86
N VAL A 148 -46.62 13.58 -33.69
CA VAL A 148 -45.96 13.79 -32.38
C VAL A 148 -45.21 15.13 -32.33
N LYS A 149 -44.46 15.44 -33.38
CA LYS A 149 -43.68 16.67 -33.63
C LYS A 149 -43.95 17.21 -35.02
N GLU A 150 -43.55 16.47 -36.05
CA GLU A 150 -43.70 16.87 -37.45
C GLU A 150 -43.83 15.63 -38.36
N ASN A 151 -44.99 15.46 -38.97
CA ASN A 151 -45.30 14.29 -39.79
C ASN A 151 -45.34 14.66 -41.27
N PHE A 152 -44.64 13.92 -42.11
CA PHE A 152 -44.63 14.08 -43.56
C PHE A 152 -45.24 12.85 -44.24
N GLN A 153 -46.17 13.08 -45.17
CA GLN A 153 -46.86 12.04 -45.90
C GLN A 153 -46.77 12.29 -47.41
N ILE A 154 -46.48 11.23 -48.16
CA ILE A 154 -46.56 11.21 -49.62
C ILE A 154 -47.69 10.26 -50.02
N CYS A 155 -48.54 10.71 -50.93
CA CYS A 155 -49.79 10.03 -51.29
C CYS A 155 -49.91 9.84 -52.80
N ASP A 156 -50.31 8.65 -53.22
CA ASP A 156 -50.76 8.40 -54.59
C ASP A 156 -52.28 8.55 -54.68
N ILE A 157 -52.77 9.23 -55.73
CA ILE A 157 -54.21 9.43 -55.94
C ILE A 157 -54.82 8.20 -56.59
N THR A 158 -55.86 7.64 -55.97
CA THR A 158 -56.47 6.35 -56.35
C THR A 158 -57.81 6.48 -57.07
N ASN A 159 -58.37 7.69 -57.18
CA ASN A 159 -59.60 7.95 -57.93
C ASN A 159 -59.44 7.53 -59.41
N LYS A 160 -60.17 6.50 -59.83
CA LYS A 160 -60.08 5.92 -61.19
C LYS A 160 -60.31 6.96 -62.28
N LYS A 161 -61.26 7.88 -62.08
CA LYS A 161 -61.60 8.88 -63.10
C LYS A 161 -60.59 10.02 -63.21
N ILE A 162 -59.93 10.37 -62.10
CA ILE A 162 -58.82 11.31 -62.11
C ILE A 162 -57.65 10.67 -62.88
N LEU A 163 -57.37 9.38 -62.64
CA LEU A 163 -56.35 8.63 -63.38
C LEU A 163 -56.67 8.52 -64.89
N ASP A 164 -57.93 8.23 -65.25
CA ASP A 164 -58.36 8.13 -66.65
C ASP A 164 -58.21 9.46 -67.42
N GLN A 165 -58.49 10.60 -66.76
CA GLN A 165 -58.40 11.93 -67.38
C GLN A 165 -56.96 12.41 -67.56
N LEU A 166 -56.04 11.98 -66.68
CA LEU A 166 -54.62 12.35 -66.73
C LEU A 166 -53.76 11.43 -67.60
N LYS A 167 -54.32 10.32 -68.11
CA LYS A 167 -53.66 9.35 -68.99
C LYS A 167 -52.33 8.85 -68.40
N ASP A 168 -51.20 9.17 -69.04
CA ASP A 168 -49.87 8.73 -68.62
C ASP A 168 -49.24 9.62 -67.52
N LYS A 169 -49.83 10.80 -67.22
CA LYS A 169 -49.33 11.72 -66.18
C LYS A 169 -49.75 11.19 -64.79
N LYS A 170 -48.79 10.99 -63.87
CA LYS A 170 -49.06 10.44 -62.52
C LYS A 170 -49.51 11.53 -61.54
N PRO A 171 -50.73 11.46 -60.96
CA PRO A 171 -51.16 12.37 -59.91
C PRO A 171 -50.72 11.89 -58.52
N GLN A 172 -50.11 12.79 -57.74
CA GLN A 172 -49.67 12.55 -56.37
C GLN A 172 -50.02 13.74 -55.48
N ALA A 173 -50.07 13.53 -54.17
CA ALA A 173 -50.28 14.59 -53.20
C ALA A 173 -49.29 14.46 -52.04
N THR A 174 -48.88 15.58 -51.44
CA THR A 174 -48.11 15.61 -50.19
C THR A 174 -48.94 16.25 -49.11
N PHE A 175 -48.87 15.67 -47.91
CA PHE A 175 -49.52 16.21 -46.71
C PHE A 175 -48.50 16.26 -45.58
N SER A 176 -48.33 17.42 -44.94
CA SER A 176 -47.41 17.57 -43.81
C SER A 176 -48.05 18.38 -42.71
N CYS A 177 -47.85 18.01 -41.45
CA CYS A 177 -48.38 18.73 -40.29
C CYS A 177 -47.29 18.91 -39.22
N ASN A 178 -47.34 20.05 -38.53
CA ASN A 178 -46.46 20.36 -37.42
C ASN A 178 -47.27 20.55 -36.13
N ALA A 179 -46.89 19.83 -35.07
CA ALA A 179 -47.59 19.79 -33.79
C ALA A 179 -47.35 21.03 -32.92
N GLU A 180 -46.26 21.76 -33.14
CA GLU A 180 -45.92 22.95 -32.35
C GLU A 180 -46.67 24.19 -32.86
N THR A 181 -46.91 24.26 -34.17
CA THR A 181 -47.55 25.42 -34.81
C THR A 181 -49.02 25.24 -35.14
N ASP A 182 -49.58 24.02 -35.00
CA ASP A 182 -50.94 23.65 -35.43
C ASP A 182 -51.21 23.98 -36.93
N GLU A 183 -50.16 23.97 -37.75
CA GLU A 183 -50.18 24.27 -39.20
C GLU A 183 -49.97 22.96 -39.99
N CYS A 184 -50.78 22.77 -41.04
CA CYS A 184 -50.64 21.67 -42.00
C CYS A 184 -50.56 22.20 -43.44
N ASN A 185 -49.95 21.44 -44.35
CA ASN A 185 -49.84 21.80 -45.77
C ASN A 185 -50.29 20.62 -46.62
N PHE A 186 -51.08 20.91 -47.65
CA PHE A 186 -51.50 19.96 -48.68
C PHE A 186 -51.05 20.46 -50.05
N GLN A 187 -50.38 19.62 -50.83
CA GLN A 187 -49.90 20.01 -52.16
C GLN A 187 -50.26 18.93 -53.18
N PHE A 188 -50.66 19.36 -54.37
CA PHE A 188 -51.08 18.48 -55.45
C PHE A 188 -50.05 18.52 -56.59
N TRP A 189 -49.67 17.34 -57.06
CA TRP A 189 -48.60 17.14 -58.02
C TRP A 189 -49.10 16.32 -59.21
N VAL A 190 -48.70 16.72 -60.42
CA VAL A 190 -48.92 15.95 -61.64
C VAL A 190 -47.58 15.73 -62.31
N ASP A 191 -47.20 14.47 -62.52
CA ASP A 191 -45.88 14.08 -63.03
C ASP A 191 -44.73 14.74 -62.25
N GLN A 192 -44.91 14.74 -60.91
CA GLN A 192 -44.01 15.35 -59.94
C GLN A 192 -43.77 16.87 -60.13
N LYS A 193 -44.65 17.55 -60.86
CA LYS A 193 -44.71 19.01 -60.95
C LYS A 193 -45.89 19.51 -60.12
N GLU A 194 -45.62 20.44 -59.21
CA GLU A 194 -46.66 21.04 -58.37
C GLU A 194 -47.68 21.77 -59.24
N SER A 195 -48.96 21.51 -58.98
CA SER A 195 -50.08 22.18 -59.65
C SER A 195 -50.62 23.27 -58.74
N PHE A 196 -51.06 22.91 -57.53
CA PHE A 196 -51.51 23.86 -56.52
C PHE A 196 -51.11 23.39 -55.12
N TYR A 197 -51.07 24.34 -54.19
CA TYR A 197 -50.74 24.10 -52.78
C TYR A 197 -51.72 24.83 -51.87
N CYS A 198 -51.94 24.26 -50.69
CA CYS A 198 -52.86 24.75 -49.69
C CYS A 198 -52.19 24.75 -48.31
N ALA A 199 -52.28 25.88 -47.61
CA ALA A 199 -51.92 25.99 -46.20
C ALA A 199 -53.18 25.88 -45.34
N LEU A 200 -53.11 25.05 -44.31
CA LEU A 200 -54.16 24.81 -43.33
C LEU A 200 -53.65 25.27 -41.96
N ASP A 201 -54.49 25.94 -41.19
CA ASP A 201 -54.17 26.40 -39.84
C ASP A 201 -55.26 26.02 -38.85
N THR A 202 -54.95 26.12 -37.55
CA THR A 202 -55.84 25.70 -36.46
C THR A 202 -56.27 24.24 -36.59
N CYS A 203 -55.29 23.38 -36.83
CA CYS A 203 -55.47 21.95 -37.04
C CYS A 203 -55.45 21.16 -35.71
N THR A 204 -56.35 20.20 -35.56
CA THR A 204 -56.36 19.22 -34.47
C THR A 204 -56.14 17.83 -35.02
N SER A 205 -55.15 17.10 -34.48
CA SER A 205 -54.87 15.71 -34.85
C SER A 205 -55.33 14.73 -33.77
N SER A 206 -55.92 13.61 -34.17
CA SER A 206 -56.25 12.50 -33.30
C SER A 206 -55.75 11.17 -33.87
N PHE A 207 -55.35 10.24 -32.99
CA PHE A 207 -54.89 8.92 -33.37
C PHE A 207 -55.60 7.86 -32.52
N THR A 208 -56.25 6.90 -33.18
CA THR A 208 -56.95 5.79 -32.53
C THR A 208 -56.43 4.46 -33.06
N ALA A 209 -55.86 3.64 -32.17
CA ALA A 209 -55.43 2.28 -32.48
C ALA A 209 -56.52 1.28 -32.06
N GLU A 210 -57.17 0.65 -33.04
CA GLU A 210 -58.09 -0.47 -32.83
C GLU A 210 -57.37 -1.81 -33.10
N ALA A 211 -57.93 -2.94 -32.66
CA ALA A 211 -57.29 -4.25 -32.76
C ALA A 211 -56.92 -4.70 -34.20
N SER A 212 -57.58 -4.14 -35.22
CA SER A 212 -57.37 -4.49 -36.64
C SER A 212 -57.03 -3.31 -37.56
N ARG A 213 -57.05 -2.08 -37.05
CA ARG A 213 -56.80 -0.86 -37.84
C ARG A 213 -56.31 0.30 -36.99
N ASN A 214 -55.43 1.12 -37.55
CA ASN A 214 -55.05 2.41 -36.99
C ASN A 214 -55.70 3.52 -37.80
N ILE A 215 -56.26 4.50 -37.10
CA ILE A 215 -56.96 5.64 -37.69
C ILE A 215 -56.27 6.92 -37.23
N SER A 216 -55.76 7.72 -38.16
CA SER A 216 -55.27 9.08 -37.92
C SER A 216 -56.23 10.07 -38.56
N ASP A 217 -56.73 11.02 -37.77
CA ASP A 217 -57.67 12.05 -38.21
C ASP A 217 -57.10 13.44 -37.97
N TYR A 218 -57.16 14.30 -38.99
CA TYR A 218 -56.69 15.69 -38.94
C TYR A 218 -57.84 16.59 -39.36
N GLU A 219 -58.26 17.49 -38.48
CA GLU A 219 -59.34 18.46 -38.75
C GLU A 219 -58.78 19.88 -38.63
N CYS A 220 -58.89 20.67 -39.69
CA CYS A 220 -58.41 22.06 -39.73
C CYS A 220 -59.55 23.02 -40.04
N GLN A 221 -59.66 24.12 -39.28
CA GLN A 221 -60.77 25.06 -39.45
C GLN A 221 -60.62 25.94 -40.69
N ASN A 222 -59.40 26.42 -40.98
CA ASN A 222 -59.16 27.27 -42.14
C ASN A 222 -58.20 26.62 -43.14
N ILE A 223 -58.44 26.89 -44.41
CA ILE A 223 -57.60 26.47 -45.54
C ILE A 223 -57.49 27.61 -46.55
N LYS A 224 -56.28 27.80 -47.11
CA LYS A 224 -56.00 28.77 -48.17
C LYS A 224 -55.21 28.08 -49.27
N CYS A 225 -55.68 28.15 -50.50
CA CYS A 225 -55.03 27.51 -51.65
C CYS A 225 -54.56 28.53 -52.69
N ALA A 226 -53.49 28.18 -53.42
CA ALA A 226 -52.97 28.96 -54.53
C ALA A 226 -52.54 28.04 -55.68
N CYS A 227 -52.75 28.49 -56.92
CA CYS A 227 -52.37 27.78 -58.15
C CYS A 227 -50.97 28.21 -58.61
N VAL A 228 -50.17 27.28 -59.12
CA VAL A 228 -48.90 27.58 -59.78
C VAL A 228 -49.18 27.84 -61.27
N PRO A 229 -48.88 29.03 -61.82
CA PRO A 229 -49.23 29.36 -63.20
C PRO A 229 -48.52 28.46 -64.22
N ASP A 230 -49.14 28.27 -65.38
CA ASP A 230 -48.67 27.45 -66.50
C ASP A 230 -48.48 25.96 -66.14
N ARG A 231 -49.24 25.45 -65.16
CA ARG A 231 -49.24 24.04 -64.74
C ARG A 231 -50.57 23.37 -65.03
N MET A 232 -50.55 22.03 -65.05
CA MET A 232 -51.76 21.23 -65.16
C MET A 232 -52.74 21.66 -64.06
N LEU A 233 -54.01 21.88 -64.40
CA LEU A 233 -55.06 22.43 -63.55
C LEU A 233 -54.96 23.95 -63.25
N CYS A 234 -53.90 24.61 -63.70
CA CYS A 234 -53.58 26.02 -63.42
C CYS A 234 -53.08 26.75 -64.69
N GLY A 235 -53.80 26.59 -65.81
CA GLY A 235 -53.53 27.35 -67.05
C GLY A 235 -52.66 26.66 -68.12
N GLU A 236 -52.19 25.42 -67.94
CA GLU A 236 -51.51 24.65 -69.01
C GLU A 236 -52.46 24.39 -70.20
N GLU A 237 -51.99 24.60 -71.43
CA GLU A 237 -52.78 24.37 -72.65
C GLU A 237 -53.33 22.94 -72.72
N GLY A 238 -54.66 22.80 -72.80
CA GLY A 238 -55.36 21.50 -72.80
C GLY A 238 -55.76 20.98 -71.42
N SER A 239 -55.59 21.79 -70.37
CA SER A 239 -56.03 21.52 -69.00
C SER A 239 -57.23 22.39 -68.59
N ILE A 240 -57.98 21.98 -67.56
CA ILE A 240 -59.06 22.78 -66.96
C ILE A 240 -58.40 23.72 -65.94
N ASP A 241 -58.53 25.03 -66.08
CA ASP A 241 -58.01 25.97 -65.09
C ASP A 241 -58.97 26.13 -63.91
N ILE A 242 -58.51 25.78 -62.71
CA ILE A 242 -59.25 25.92 -61.44
C ILE A 242 -58.67 27.01 -60.54
N GLY A 243 -57.75 27.85 -61.03
CA GLY A 243 -57.06 28.85 -60.21
C GLY A 243 -57.99 29.81 -59.46
N GLU A 244 -58.97 30.40 -60.14
CA GLU A 244 -59.95 31.31 -59.53
C GLU A 244 -60.83 30.59 -58.49
N PHE A 245 -61.21 29.34 -58.78
CA PHE A 245 -61.98 28.50 -57.87
C PHE A 245 -61.22 28.22 -56.57
N LEU A 246 -59.93 27.87 -56.66
CA LEU A 246 -59.08 27.59 -55.50
C LEU A 246 -58.96 28.80 -54.55
N THR A 247 -58.96 30.02 -55.09
CA THR A 247 -58.82 31.24 -54.29
C THR A 247 -60.14 31.75 -53.70
N GLU A 248 -61.26 31.60 -54.41
CA GLU A 248 -62.54 32.21 -54.00
C GLU A 248 -63.47 31.27 -53.24
N SER A 249 -63.45 29.97 -53.58
CA SER A 249 -64.45 28.99 -53.11
C SER A 249 -63.96 28.14 -51.95
N ILE A 250 -62.65 27.88 -51.83
CA ILE A 250 -62.08 27.05 -50.75
C ILE A 250 -61.87 27.90 -49.51
N LYS A 251 -62.62 27.60 -48.44
CA LYS A 251 -62.54 28.34 -47.16
C LYS A 251 -62.47 27.44 -45.92
N GLY A 252 -62.74 26.14 -46.06
CA GLY A 252 -62.74 25.18 -44.95
C GLY A 252 -64.12 25.00 -44.31
N PRO A 253 -64.26 24.07 -43.34
CA PRO A 253 -63.19 23.27 -42.74
C PRO A 253 -62.71 22.14 -43.66
N ALA A 254 -61.44 21.75 -43.52
CA ALA A 254 -60.84 20.65 -44.27
C ALA A 254 -60.48 19.51 -43.31
N SER A 255 -60.66 18.26 -43.77
CA SER A 255 -60.27 17.08 -43.02
C SER A 255 -59.38 16.15 -43.84
N PHE A 256 -58.39 15.56 -43.18
CA PHE A 256 -57.55 14.50 -43.74
C PHE A 256 -57.57 13.30 -42.81
N LYS A 257 -58.12 12.19 -43.31
CA LYS A 257 -58.30 10.96 -42.53
C LYS A 257 -57.56 9.82 -43.19
N SER A 258 -56.70 9.12 -42.44
CA SER A 258 -55.97 7.95 -42.93
C SER A 258 -56.30 6.72 -42.09
N ILE A 259 -56.56 5.60 -42.76
CA ILE A 259 -56.85 4.30 -42.15
C ILE A 259 -55.81 3.32 -42.66
N SER A 260 -55.05 2.69 -41.75
CA SER A 260 -54.10 1.63 -42.08
C SER A 260 -54.55 0.32 -41.43
N THR A 261 -54.63 -0.75 -42.22
CA THR A 261 -55.05 -2.10 -41.78
C THR A 261 -53.90 -3.11 -41.93
N LEU A 262 -53.87 -4.13 -41.06
CA LEU A 262 -52.84 -5.19 -41.08
C LEU A 262 -52.83 -6.01 -42.38
N ASP A 263 -54.01 -6.22 -42.98
CA ASP A 263 -54.16 -7.00 -44.23
C ASP A 263 -53.98 -6.15 -45.50
N GLY A 264 -53.77 -4.84 -45.36
CA GLY A 264 -53.54 -3.90 -46.46
C GLY A 264 -54.75 -3.61 -47.37
N LYS A 265 -55.79 -4.44 -47.35
CA LYS A 265 -56.93 -4.38 -48.30
C LYS A 265 -57.88 -3.20 -48.11
N ASP A 266 -58.09 -2.76 -46.87
CA ASP A 266 -58.98 -1.64 -46.53
C ASP A 266 -58.18 -0.39 -46.08
N SER A 267 -56.90 -0.33 -46.42
CA SER A 267 -56.07 0.85 -46.13
C SER A 267 -56.33 1.94 -47.17
N GLY A 268 -56.39 3.18 -46.72
CA GLY A 268 -56.61 4.34 -47.59
C GLY A 268 -56.74 5.62 -46.79
N SER A 269 -56.54 6.74 -47.48
CA SER A 269 -56.62 8.07 -46.92
C SER A 269 -57.61 8.92 -47.73
N ILE A 270 -58.27 9.87 -47.07
CA ILE A 270 -59.30 10.72 -47.66
C ILE A 270 -58.98 12.16 -47.29
N PHE A 271 -58.89 13.03 -48.29
CA PHE A 271 -58.90 14.47 -48.10
C PHE A 271 -60.27 15.00 -48.52
N SER A 272 -60.92 15.77 -47.64
CA SER A 272 -62.28 16.30 -47.84
C SER A 272 -62.34 17.77 -47.47
N GLU A 273 -62.86 18.57 -48.40
CA GLU A 273 -63.23 19.98 -48.22
C GLU A 273 -64.53 20.20 -49.00
N PRO A 274 -65.55 20.88 -48.44
CA PRO A 274 -66.89 20.90 -49.03
C PRO A 274 -66.96 21.41 -50.48
N ALA A 275 -66.27 22.51 -50.81
CA ALA A 275 -66.30 23.07 -52.16
C ALA A 275 -65.51 22.18 -53.15
N MET A 276 -64.36 21.65 -52.72
CA MET A 276 -63.55 20.73 -53.50
C MET A 276 -64.30 19.42 -53.78
N ASP A 277 -65.00 18.88 -52.79
CA ASP A 277 -65.80 17.66 -52.91
C ASP A 277 -66.96 17.87 -53.90
N ASP A 278 -67.62 19.04 -53.88
CA ASP A 278 -68.65 19.40 -54.87
C ASP A 278 -68.08 19.51 -56.29
N LEU A 279 -66.88 20.08 -56.46
CA LEU A 279 -66.18 20.13 -57.75
C LEU A 279 -65.83 18.71 -58.23
N ILE A 280 -65.33 17.86 -57.35
CA ILE A 280 -64.97 16.48 -57.68
C ILE A 280 -66.22 15.67 -58.02
N GLN A 281 -67.32 15.87 -57.29
CA GLN A 281 -68.58 15.21 -57.56
C GLN A 281 -69.19 15.67 -58.90
N SER A 282 -69.09 16.95 -59.25
CA SER A 282 -69.64 17.48 -60.50
C SER A 282 -68.81 17.09 -61.74
N ILE A 283 -67.48 17.07 -61.64
CA ILE A 283 -66.57 16.78 -62.77
C ILE A 283 -66.27 15.28 -62.87
N PHE A 284 -65.94 14.64 -61.74
CA PHE A 284 -65.49 13.25 -61.69
C PHE A 284 -66.53 12.31 -61.08
N ALA A 285 -67.62 12.78 -60.46
CA ALA A 285 -68.61 11.94 -59.78
C ALA A 285 -68.02 10.94 -58.77
N ASP A 286 -66.93 11.33 -58.11
CA ASP A 286 -66.42 10.74 -56.88
C ASP A 286 -66.81 11.66 -55.70
N LYS A 287 -66.86 11.15 -54.47
CA LYS A 287 -67.31 11.93 -53.30
C LYS A 287 -66.24 12.87 -52.74
N SER A 288 -64.98 12.44 -52.77
CA SER A 288 -63.82 13.16 -52.25
C SER A 288 -62.55 12.63 -52.92
N ILE A 289 -61.38 13.15 -52.54
CA ILE A 289 -60.08 12.65 -53.01
C ILE A 289 -59.68 11.42 -52.18
N PHE A 290 -59.64 10.26 -52.84
CA PHE A 290 -59.11 9.01 -52.29
C PHE A 290 -57.62 8.88 -52.59
N LEU A 291 -56.86 8.64 -51.53
CA LEU A 291 -55.41 8.66 -51.50
C LEU A 291 -54.88 7.36 -50.88
N GLN A 292 -53.67 6.95 -51.28
CA GLN A 292 -52.90 5.93 -50.59
C GLN A 292 -51.60 6.57 -50.12
N CYS A 293 -51.45 6.77 -48.81
CA CYS A 293 -50.37 7.56 -48.24
C CYS A 293 -49.36 6.74 -47.44
N ASP A 294 -48.08 7.06 -47.62
CA ASP A 294 -46.98 6.64 -46.77
C ASP A 294 -46.54 7.80 -45.88
N ALA A 295 -46.66 7.61 -44.56
CA ALA A 295 -46.26 8.58 -43.56
C ALA A 295 -44.87 8.27 -43.00
N GLY A 296 -44.15 9.31 -42.57
CA GLY A 296 -42.86 9.18 -41.92
C GLY A 296 -42.55 10.38 -41.03
N GLU A 297 -42.32 10.10 -39.75
CA GLU A 297 -41.88 11.06 -38.75
C GLU A 297 -40.65 10.51 -38.02
N CYS A 298 -39.63 11.35 -37.81
CA CYS A 298 -38.42 10.94 -37.09
C CYS A 298 -38.54 11.27 -35.59
N LEU A 299 -38.56 10.23 -34.76
CA LEU A 299 -38.64 10.33 -33.29
C LEU A 299 -37.43 9.69 -32.63
N TYR A 300 -37.11 10.12 -31.40
CA TYR A 300 -36.19 9.34 -30.56
C TYR A 300 -36.91 8.07 -30.09
N GLU A 301 -36.19 6.96 -29.88
CA GLU A 301 -36.79 5.69 -29.46
C GLU A 301 -37.70 5.81 -28.23
N THR A 302 -37.36 6.70 -27.29
CA THR A 302 -38.15 6.97 -26.07
C THR A 302 -39.41 7.81 -26.31
N GLU A 303 -39.51 8.49 -27.44
CA GLU A 303 -40.63 9.37 -27.80
C GLU A 303 -41.70 8.65 -28.62
N VAL A 304 -41.45 7.39 -29.02
CA VAL A 304 -42.41 6.58 -29.76
C VAL A 304 -43.64 6.30 -28.87
N PRO A 305 -44.86 6.61 -29.33
CA PRO A 305 -46.08 6.29 -28.58
C PRO A 305 -46.16 4.80 -28.24
N GLY A 306 -46.30 4.48 -26.95
CA GLY A 306 -46.34 3.09 -26.45
C GLY A 306 -45.00 2.49 -26.05
N TYR A 307 -43.92 3.28 -25.99
CA TYR A 307 -42.63 2.82 -25.47
C TYR A 307 -42.68 2.54 -23.96
N GLU A 308 -42.45 1.27 -23.58
CA GLU A 308 -42.20 0.86 -22.19
C GLU A 308 -40.71 0.54 -22.02
N ARG A 309 -40.06 1.16 -21.01
CA ARG A 309 -38.64 0.89 -20.74
C ARG A 309 -38.43 -0.57 -20.33
N PRO A 310 -37.39 -1.24 -20.84
CA PRO A 310 -37.04 -2.56 -20.37
C PRO A 310 -36.62 -2.51 -18.89
N ILE A 311 -37.37 -3.19 -18.03
CA ILE A 311 -37.01 -3.35 -16.62
C ILE A 311 -35.74 -4.21 -16.54
N LYS A 312 -34.73 -3.78 -15.76
CA LYS A 312 -33.49 -4.54 -15.52
C LYS A 312 -33.84 -5.92 -14.95
N THR A 313 -33.79 -6.96 -15.78
CA THR A 313 -33.95 -8.35 -15.32
C THR A 313 -32.62 -8.83 -14.75
N ILE A 314 -32.62 -9.13 -13.46
CA ILE A 314 -31.44 -9.66 -12.77
C ILE A 314 -31.21 -11.09 -13.28
N ASN A 315 -30.09 -11.29 -13.97
CA ASN A 315 -29.65 -12.62 -14.42
C ASN A 315 -29.13 -13.45 -13.23
N THR A 316 -30.06 -13.97 -12.43
CA THR A 316 -29.79 -14.92 -11.33
C THR A 316 -28.91 -16.12 -11.71
N PRO A 317 -28.96 -16.72 -12.93
CA PRO A 317 -28.02 -17.80 -13.29
C PRO A 317 -26.58 -17.32 -13.49
N LEU A 318 -26.37 -16.08 -13.96
CA LEU A 318 -25.04 -15.50 -14.12
C LEU A 318 -24.39 -15.30 -12.75
N ILE A 319 -25.15 -14.78 -11.78
CA ILE A 319 -24.70 -14.58 -10.40
C ILE A 319 -24.34 -15.93 -9.74
N ALA A 320 -25.19 -16.94 -9.87
CA ALA A 320 -24.92 -18.29 -9.35
C ALA A 320 -23.67 -18.92 -10.00
N SER A 321 -23.47 -18.69 -11.30
CA SER A 321 -22.28 -19.18 -12.03
C SER A 321 -20.99 -18.47 -11.61
N VAL A 322 -21.03 -17.17 -11.31
CA VAL A 322 -19.87 -16.41 -10.83
C VAL A 322 -19.50 -16.82 -9.40
N ILE A 323 -20.48 -17.02 -8.52
CA ILE A 323 -20.24 -17.51 -7.15
C ILE A 323 -19.66 -18.93 -7.19
N ALA A 324 -20.22 -19.83 -8.00
CA ALA A 324 -19.71 -21.18 -8.20
C ALA A 324 -18.32 -21.18 -8.84
N GLY A 325 -18.08 -20.31 -9.82
CA GLY A 325 -16.80 -20.11 -10.49
C GLY A 325 -15.71 -19.60 -9.56
N CYS A 326 -16.02 -18.60 -8.72
CA CYS A 326 -15.11 -18.11 -7.68
C CYS A 326 -14.80 -19.20 -6.64
N ALA A 327 -15.80 -19.95 -6.19
CA ALA A 327 -15.60 -21.07 -5.27
C ALA A 327 -14.72 -22.17 -5.88
N LEU A 328 -14.96 -22.55 -7.13
CA LEU A 328 -14.13 -23.51 -7.88
C LEU A 328 -12.71 -22.99 -8.11
N PHE A 329 -12.56 -21.71 -8.42
CA PHE A 329 -11.25 -21.07 -8.59
C PHE A 329 -10.45 -21.10 -7.28
N ILE A 330 -11.10 -20.84 -6.14
CA ILE A 330 -10.44 -20.94 -4.82
C ILE A 330 -9.99 -22.38 -4.56
N VAL A 331 -10.84 -23.37 -4.82
CA VAL A 331 -10.47 -24.78 -4.67
C VAL A 331 -9.31 -25.14 -5.60
N ALA A 332 -9.34 -24.69 -6.86
CA ALA A 332 -8.26 -24.89 -7.82
C ALA A 332 -6.97 -24.21 -7.39
N VAL A 333 -7.00 -22.98 -6.88
CA VAL A 333 -5.83 -22.26 -6.36
C VAL A 333 -5.27 -22.97 -5.12
N VAL A 334 -6.11 -23.45 -4.22
CA VAL A 334 -5.69 -24.23 -3.04
C VAL A 334 -5.06 -25.56 -3.48
N LEU A 335 -5.65 -26.26 -4.46
CA LEU A 335 -5.12 -27.52 -4.99
C LEU A 335 -3.82 -27.33 -5.79
N ILE A 336 -3.72 -26.27 -6.59
CA ILE A 336 -2.50 -25.90 -7.34
C ILE A 336 -1.42 -25.45 -6.36
N ALA A 337 -1.76 -24.62 -5.37
CA ALA A 337 -0.83 -24.21 -4.32
C ALA A 337 -0.34 -25.45 -3.56
N TRP A 338 -1.21 -26.38 -3.18
CA TRP A 338 -0.85 -27.64 -2.54
C TRP A 338 0.00 -28.54 -3.45
N TYR A 339 -0.34 -28.65 -4.73
CA TYR A 339 0.39 -29.41 -5.74
C TYR A 339 1.78 -28.84 -5.98
N LEU A 340 1.90 -27.52 -6.11
CA LEU A 340 3.17 -26.80 -6.25
C LEU A 340 4.00 -26.88 -4.97
N ALA A 341 3.38 -26.85 -3.78
CA ALA A 341 4.06 -27.09 -2.50
C ALA A 341 4.75 -28.45 -2.53
N ARG A 342 3.98 -29.49 -2.86
CA ARG A 342 4.47 -30.87 -2.94
C ARG A 342 5.47 -31.08 -4.08
N ARG A 343 5.31 -30.40 -5.20
CA ARG A 343 6.23 -30.49 -6.34
C ARG A 343 7.56 -29.78 -6.06
N ALA A 344 7.54 -28.64 -5.36
CA ALA A 344 8.73 -27.93 -4.92
C ALA A 344 9.55 -28.74 -3.89
N GLU A 345 8.88 -29.54 -3.04
CA GLU A 345 9.56 -30.50 -2.16
C GLU A 345 10.23 -31.65 -2.95
N ARG A 346 9.62 -32.10 -4.06
CA ARG A 346 10.19 -33.19 -4.89
C ARG A 346 11.38 -32.77 -5.76
N HIS A 347 11.45 -31.52 -6.23
CA HIS A 347 12.54 -31.05 -7.10
C HIS A 347 13.82 -30.62 -6.35
N ARG A 348 13.90 -30.83 -5.04
CA ARG A 348 15.02 -30.37 -4.21
C ARG A 348 16.15 -31.40 -4.03
N TYR A 349 16.07 -32.54 -4.70
CA TYR A 349 17.11 -33.57 -4.71
C TYR A 349 17.58 -33.84 -6.14
N GLY A 350 18.47 -32.99 -6.64
CA GLY A 350 19.40 -33.34 -7.70
C GLY A 350 20.81 -33.31 -7.10
N PRO A 351 21.66 -34.32 -7.34
CA PRO A 351 23.05 -34.26 -6.92
C PRO A 351 23.73 -33.08 -7.63
N ILE A 352 24.31 -32.17 -6.85
CA ILE A 352 25.09 -31.04 -7.35
C ILE A 352 26.40 -31.62 -7.86
N HIS A 353 26.58 -31.65 -9.19
CA HIS A 353 27.83 -32.05 -9.83
C HIS A 353 28.66 -30.78 -10.06
N LEU A 354 29.71 -30.60 -9.26
CA LEU A 354 30.76 -29.60 -9.52
C LEU A 354 31.75 -30.22 -10.51
N SER A 355 32.23 -29.44 -11.48
CA SER A 355 33.34 -29.82 -12.36
C SER A 355 34.66 -29.54 -11.64
N ASP A 356 35.57 -30.52 -11.62
CA ASP A 356 36.85 -30.49 -10.89
C ASP A 356 37.72 -29.22 -11.15
N ASP A 357 37.59 -28.58 -12.32
CA ASP A 357 38.33 -27.36 -12.68
C ASP A 357 37.88 -26.09 -11.94
N GLU A 358 36.65 -26.05 -11.39
CA GLU A 358 36.15 -24.89 -10.62
C GLU A 358 36.48 -24.97 -9.12
N GLU A 359 36.82 -26.15 -8.58
CA GLU A 359 37.12 -26.34 -7.16
C GLU A 359 38.48 -25.73 -6.77
N ASP A 360 39.50 -25.83 -7.64
CA ASP A 360 40.86 -25.34 -7.38
C ASP A 360 41.00 -23.80 -7.41
N GLU A 361 40.27 -23.12 -8.31
CA GLU A 361 40.22 -21.65 -8.36
C GLU A 361 39.45 -21.07 -7.17
N ASN A 362 38.34 -21.70 -6.77
CA ASN A 362 37.53 -21.26 -5.63
C ASN A 362 38.25 -21.52 -4.30
N ALA A 363 38.93 -22.66 -4.15
CA ALA A 363 39.78 -22.96 -3.00
C ALA A 363 40.92 -21.94 -2.86
N LYS A 364 41.53 -21.47 -3.95
CA LYS A 364 42.54 -20.40 -3.94
C LYS A 364 42.01 -19.02 -3.52
N ILE A 365 40.78 -18.68 -3.85
CA ILE A 365 40.13 -17.42 -3.41
C ILE A 365 39.76 -17.48 -1.91
N LEU A 366 39.62 -18.67 -1.34
CA LEU A 366 39.21 -18.93 0.04
C LEU A 366 40.37 -19.33 0.99
N ALA A 367 41.51 -19.79 0.46
CA ALA A 367 42.68 -20.23 1.22
C ALA A 367 43.58 -19.08 1.73
N ASP A 368 43.24 -17.83 1.44
CA ASP A 368 43.98 -16.65 1.92
C ASP A 368 43.58 -16.26 3.37
N GLN A 369 43.17 -17.23 4.18
CA GLN A 369 42.82 -17.01 5.59
C GLN A 369 44.11 -16.93 6.42
N LYS A 370 44.58 -15.71 6.67
CA LYS A 370 45.67 -15.49 7.61
C LYS A 370 45.14 -15.56 9.05
N PRO A 371 45.69 -16.45 9.91
CA PRO A 371 45.41 -16.40 11.34
C PRO A 371 45.79 -15.02 11.90
N ALA A 372 44.99 -14.51 12.83
CA ALA A 372 45.14 -13.15 13.36
C ALA A 372 45.15 -13.14 14.89
N ALA A 373 46.26 -12.67 15.46
CA ALA A 373 46.37 -12.31 16.86
C ALA A 373 45.75 -10.92 17.07
N LEU A 374 45.01 -10.74 18.17
CA LEU A 374 44.48 -9.45 18.58
C LEU A 374 45.14 -9.03 19.89
N SER A 375 45.79 -7.87 19.87
CA SER A 375 46.40 -7.28 21.06
C SER A 375 45.81 -5.88 21.28
N PHE A 376 45.53 -5.53 22.53
CA PHE A 376 44.93 -4.25 22.89
C PHE A 376 45.57 -3.68 24.14
N GLU A 377 45.77 -2.36 24.15
CA GLU A 377 46.50 -1.67 25.21
C GLU A 377 45.75 -0.40 25.65
N ASN A 378 45.63 -0.23 26.97
CA ASN A 378 45.05 0.93 27.63
C ASN A 378 43.64 1.32 27.09
N VAL A 379 42.79 0.32 26.85
CA VAL A 379 41.43 0.53 26.34
C VAL A 379 40.59 1.25 27.39
N SER A 380 39.97 2.36 26.99
CA SER A 380 39.12 3.20 27.84
C SER A 380 37.87 3.68 27.09
N TYR A 381 36.80 3.92 27.84
CA TYR A 381 35.53 4.39 27.29
C TYR A 381 34.85 5.38 28.22
N ASN A 382 34.49 6.54 27.68
CA ASN A 382 33.83 7.62 28.40
C ASN A 382 32.50 8.00 27.73
N LEU A 383 31.41 7.95 28.49
CA LEU A 383 30.05 8.26 28.02
C LEU A 383 29.47 9.40 28.86
N ASN A 384 29.17 10.53 28.22
CA ASN A 384 28.58 11.72 28.87
C ASN A 384 29.34 12.16 30.14
N GLY A 385 30.68 12.10 30.11
CA GLY A 385 31.55 12.47 31.23
C GLY A 385 31.72 11.38 32.30
N LYS A 386 31.04 10.23 32.17
CA LYS A 386 31.23 9.07 33.04
C LYS A 386 32.16 8.06 32.37
N GLN A 387 33.30 7.79 32.99
CA GLN A 387 34.20 6.72 32.57
C GLN A 387 33.56 5.36 32.88
N ILE A 388 33.31 4.58 31.83
CA ILE A 388 32.70 3.24 31.90
C ILE A 388 33.77 2.16 31.87
N LEU A 389 34.86 2.35 31.11
CA LEU A 389 36.01 1.43 31.04
C LEU A 389 37.31 2.22 31.23
N SER A 390 38.30 1.65 31.92
CA SER A 390 39.62 2.27 32.10
C SER A 390 40.77 1.27 32.08
N GLY A 391 41.77 1.51 31.24
CA GLY A 391 43.09 0.87 31.32
C GLY A 391 43.08 -0.64 31.12
N ILE A 392 42.30 -1.14 30.16
CA ILE A 392 42.22 -2.58 29.89
C ILE A 392 43.27 -2.97 28.85
N SER A 393 44.12 -3.94 29.17
CA SER A 393 45.17 -4.48 28.30
C SER A 393 45.11 -6.02 28.25
N GLY A 394 45.48 -6.60 27.12
CA GLY A 394 45.42 -8.04 26.89
C GLY A 394 45.82 -8.45 25.48
N THR A 395 46.08 -9.74 25.30
CA THR A 395 46.45 -10.34 24.02
C THR A 395 45.75 -11.68 23.84
N VAL A 396 45.41 -12.03 22.61
CA VAL A 396 44.89 -13.36 22.24
C VAL A 396 45.53 -13.80 20.93
N HIS A 397 46.08 -15.01 20.94
CA HIS A 397 46.77 -15.59 19.81
C HIS A 397 45.84 -16.43 18.93
N PRO A 398 46.22 -16.71 17.67
CA PRO A 398 45.47 -17.65 16.84
C PRO A 398 45.43 -19.04 17.47
N GLY A 399 44.25 -19.67 17.46
CA GLY A 399 44.08 -20.97 18.10
C GLY A 399 43.86 -20.90 19.63
N GLU A 400 43.62 -19.70 20.16
CA GLU A 400 43.21 -19.48 21.55
C GLU A 400 41.75 -19.02 21.68
N LEU A 401 41.15 -19.42 22.79
CA LEU A 401 39.81 -19.05 23.24
C LEU A 401 39.90 -18.09 24.44
N MET A 402 39.49 -16.84 24.25
CA MET A 402 39.46 -15.82 25.31
C MET A 402 38.05 -15.62 25.88
N ALA A 403 37.92 -15.80 27.19
CA ALA A 403 36.69 -15.53 27.92
C ALA A 403 36.75 -14.19 28.69
N ILE A 404 35.71 -13.37 28.56
CA ILE A 404 35.53 -12.12 29.33
C ILE A 404 34.49 -12.37 30.42
N MET A 405 34.91 -12.28 31.69
CA MET A 405 34.08 -12.52 32.87
C MET A 405 34.01 -11.28 33.78
N GLY A 406 33.03 -11.29 34.67
CA GLY A 406 32.81 -10.22 35.66
C GLY A 406 31.36 -10.10 36.08
N ALA A 407 31.11 -9.41 37.19
CA ALA A 407 29.77 -9.16 37.71
C ALA A 407 28.85 -8.44 36.70
N SER A 408 27.54 -8.49 36.96
CA SER A 408 26.59 -7.70 36.17
C SER A 408 26.88 -6.20 36.30
N GLY A 409 26.88 -5.48 35.17
CA GLY A 409 27.28 -4.06 35.13
C GLY A 409 28.79 -3.79 35.17
N ALA A 410 29.65 -4.81 35.12
CA ALA A 410 31.11 -4.63 35.09
C ALA A 410 31.65 -4.04 33.77
N GLY A 411 30.83 -3.96 32.71
CA GLY A 411 31.24 -3.42 31.41
C GLY A 411 31.64 -4.47 30.36
N LYS A 412 31.36 -5.77 30.57
CA LYS A 412 31.70 -6.88 29.66
C LYS A 412 31.26 -6.66 28.21
N THR A 413 29.96 -6.50 27.97
CA THR A 413 29.39 -6.27 26.63
C THR A 413 29.90 -4.96 26.03
N THR A 414 30.04 -3.90 26.84
CA THR A 414 30.60 -2.62 26.41
C THR A 414 32.04 -2.78 25.92
N PHE A 415 32.86 -3.56 26.64
CA PHE A 415 34.23 -3.85 26.29
C PHE A 415 34.32 -4.69 25.02
N LEU A 416 33.52 -5.75 24.90
CA LEU A 416 33.44 -6.57 23.68
C LEU A 416 33.03 -5.75 22.45
N ASP A 417 32.04 -4.86 22.58
CA ASP A 417 31.60 -3.98 21.49
C ASP A 417 32.72 -3.02 21.05
N ILE A 418 33.55 -2.52 21.98
CA ILE A 418 34.68 -1.64 21.68
C ILE A 418 35.83 -2.42 21.04
N LEU A 419 36.12 -3.63 21.52
CA LEU A 419 37.09 -4.53 20.88
C LEU A 419 36.71 -4.84 19.43
N ALA A 420 35.42 -5.06 19.17
CA ALA A 420 34.88 -5.26 17.82
C ALA A 420 34.81 -3.95 17.00
N ARG A 421 35.32 -2.83 17.53
CA ARG A 421 35.25 -1.47 16.97
C ARG A 421 33.83 -1.08 16.51
N LYS A 422 32.82 -1.47 17.29
CA LYS A 422 31.45 -0.98 17.06
C LYS A 422 31.39 0.51 17.38
N ASN A 423 30.77 1.25 16.47
CA ASN A 423 30.60 2.68 16.63
C ASN A 423 29.57 2.95 17.75
N LYS A 424 29.96 3.62 18.83
CA LYS A 424 29.14 3.96 20.01
C LYS A 424 29.21 5.48 20.25
N VAL A 425 28.20 6.07 20.89
CA VAL A 425 28.14 7.54 21.16
C VAL A 425 29.36 8.08 21.92
N GLY A 426 29.92 7.31 22.85
CA GLY A 426 31.00 7.76 23.72
C GLY A 426 32.36 7.86 23.04
N VAL A 427 33.30 8.54 23.72
CA VAL A 427 34.70 8.60 23.29
C VAL A 427 35.41 7.36 23.80
N HIS A 428 36.02 6.61 22.90
CA HIS A 428 36.91 5.50 23.24
C HIS A 428 38.37 5.91 23.01
N GLY A 429 39.27 5.37 23.83
CA GLY A 429 40.72 5.52 23.69
C GLY A 429 41.40 4.17 23.90
N GLY A 430 42.68 4.11 23.59
CA GLY A 430 43.48 2.88 23.60
C GLY A 430 43.89 2.46 22.20
N ASP A 431 44.88 1.59 22.14
CA ASP A 431 45.48 1.11 20.90
C ASP A 431 45.11 -0.36 20.65
N PHE A 432 44.79 -0.68 19.39
CA PHE A 432 44.45 -2.03 18.95
C PHE A 432 45.39 -2.47 17.84
N TYR A 433 46.01 -3.62 18.02
CA TYR A 433 46.98 -4.21 17.11
C TYR A 433 46.46 -5.54 16.57
N LEU A 434 46.52 -5.73 15.26
CA LEU A 434 46.30 -7.00 14.59
C LEU A 434 47.65 -7.52 14.12
N ASN A 435 48.07 -8.70 14.61
CA ASN A 435 49.40 -9.25 14.32
C ASN A 435 50.56 -8.24 14.56
N GLY A 436 50.43 -7.37 15.58
CA GLY A 436 51.41 -6.33 15.90
C GLY A 436 51.25 -5.00 15.15
N GLU A 437 50.34 -4.90 14.17
CA GLU A 437 50.13 -3.69 13.36
C GLU A 437 48.84 -2.94 13.69
N LYS A 438 48.86 -1.60 13.59
CA LYS A 438 47.65 -0.76 13.70
C LYS A 438 46.91 -0.73 12.37
N VAL A 439 45.75 -1.39 12.32
CA VAL A 439 44.93 -1.53 11.10
C VAL A 439 43.79 -0.50 11.07
N LEU A 440 43.45 -0.02 9.86
CA LEU A 440 42.30 0.86 9.61
C LEU A 440 40.96 0.16 9.90
N ASP A 441 39.95 0.91 10.35
CA ASP A 441 38.63 0.35 10.71
C ASP A 441 37.95 -0.44 9.59
N THR A 442 38.15 -0.04 8.33
CA THR A 442 37.56 -0.74 7.17
C THR A 442 38.14 -2.13 6.98
N GLU A 443 39.44 -2.27 7.20
CA GLU A 443 40.17 -3.53 7.06
C GLU A 443 39.92 -4.41 8.29
N PHE A 444 39.89 -3.84 9.50
CA PHE A 444 39.49 -4.52 10.72
C PHE A 444 38.11 -5.18 10.59
N ARG A 445 37.12 -4.46 10.05
CA ARG A 445 35.76 -4.99 9.84
C ARG A 445 35.66 -6.13 8.82
N SER A 446 36.67 -6.32 7.96
CA SER A 446 36.70 -7.42 7.00
C SER A 446 37.23 -8.73 7.60
N VAL A 447 37.98 -8.64 8.70
CA VAL A 447 38.65 -9.78 9.36
C VAL A 447 37.83 -10.33 10.53
N ILE A 448 36.93 -9.52 11.10
CA ILE A 448 36.13 -9.88 12.28
C ILE A 448 34.73 -10.39 11.93
N GLY A 449 34.20 -11.29 12.74
CA GLY A 449 32.79 -11.67 12.80
C GLY A 449 32.21 -11.33 14.17
N PHE A 450 30.94 -10.90 14.24
CA PHE A 450 30.29 -10.56 15.51
C PHE A 450 28.92 -11.24 15.66
N VAL A 451 28.78 -12.02 16.72
CA VAL A 451 27.54 -12.69 17.14
C VAL A 451 27.00 -11.96 18.38
N ASP A 452 25.82 -11.39 18.25
CA ASP A 452 25.14 -10.67 19.34
C ASP A 452 24.45 -11.63 20.33
N GLN A 453 23.93 -11.10 21.45
CA GLN A 453 23.24 -11.88 22.47
C GLN A 453 21.94 -12.56 21.98
N ASP A 454 21.02 -11.84 21.33
CA ASP A 454 19.75 -12.46 20.87
C ASP A 454 19.84 -13.02 19.44
N ASP A 455 19.36 -14.25 19.23
CA ASP A 455 19.28 -14.87 17.90
C ASP A 455 17.92 -14.60 17.23
N THR A 456 17.80 -13.46 16.55
CA THR A 456 16.59 -13.09 15.79
C THR A 456 16.69 -13.62 14.36
N MET A 457 15.86 -14.59 14.01
CA MET A 457 15.80 -15.21 12.68
C MET A 457 14.35 -15.38 12.22
N LEU A 458 14.13 -15.58 10.93
CA LEU A 458 12.80 -15.85 10.40
C LEU A 458 12.35 -17.28 10.77
N PRO A 459 11.23 -17.46 11.50
CA PRO A 459 10.84 -18.77 12.03
C PRO A 459 10.39 -19.78 10.95
N THR A 460 10.01 -19.29 9.76
CA THR A 460 9.49 -20.11 8.65
C THR A 460 10.55 -20.74 7.76
N LEU A 461 11.77 -20.22 7.82
CA LEU A 461 12.88 -20.68 7.01
C LEU A 461 13.53 -21.91 7.64
N THR A 462 14.16 -22.73 6.81
CA THR A 462 15.00 -23.83 7.32
C THR A 462 16.37 -23.30 7.75
N VAL A 463 17.09 -24.09 8.53
CA VAL A 463 18.47 -23.81 8.93
C VAL A 463 19.34 -23.49 7.70
N HIS A 464 19.33 -24.39 6.72
CA HIS A 464 20.10 -24.22 5.48
C HIS A 464 19.72 -22.96 4.70
N GLU A 465 18.43 -22.66 4.57
CA GLU A 465 17.97 -21.48 3.83
C GLU A 465 18.40 -20.18 4.49
N THR A 466 18.42 -20.14 5.83
CA THR A 466 18.82 -18.96 6.58
C THR A 466 20.32 -18.69 6.41
N ILE A 467 21.14 -19.74 6.49
CA ILE A 467 22.59 -19.63 6.28
C ILE A 467 22.89 -19.30 4.82
N LEU A 468 22.18 -19.91 3.87
CA LEU A 468 22.31 -19.64 2.44
C LEU A 468 21.90 -18.21 2.07
N ASP A 469 20.81 -17.68 2.65
CA ASP A 469 20.40 -16.30 2.42
C ASP A 469 21.47 -15.31 2.95
N SER A 470 22.07 -15.60 4.12
CA SER A 470 23.24 -14.84 4.63
C SER A 470 24.42 -14.93 3.67
N ALA A 471 24.72 -16.13 3.17
CA ALA A 471 25.81 -16.40 2.23
C ALA A 471 25.65 -15.63 0.92
N LEU A 472 24.45 -15.69 0.32
CA LEU A 472 24.15 -15.04 -0.96
C LEU A 472 24.28 -13.51 -0.88
N LEU A 473 23.99 -12.92 0.29
CA LEU A 473 24.08 -11.47 0.52
C LEU A 473 25.50 -11.00 0.85
N ARG A 474 26.30 -11.82 1.54
CA ARG A 474 27.62 -11.42 2.06
C ARG A 474 28.80 -11.89 1.22
N LEU A 475 28.70 -13.06 0.57
CA LEU A 475 29.78 -13.61 -0.24
C LEU A 475 29.97 -12.86 -1.56
N PRO A 476 31.19 -12.87 -2.14
CA PRO A 476 31.53 -12.15 -3.37
C PRO A 476 30.57 -12.45 -4.52
N ARG A 477 30.32 -11.48 -5.41
CA ARG A 477 29.46 -11.71 -6.58
C ARG A 477 30.09 -12.68 -7.59
N GLU A 478 31.42 -12.69 -7.65
CA GLU A 478 32.22 -13.48 -8.59
C GLU A 478 32.12 -14.99 -8.30
N MET A 479 31.81 -15.36 -7.05
CA MET A 479 31.61 -16.75 -6.65
C MET A 479 30.30 -17.31 -7.21
N SER A 480 30.38 -18.50 -7.83
CA SER A 480 29.22 -19.19 -8.38
C SER A 480 28.20 -19.55 -7.28
N ARG A 481 26.93 -19.73 -7.65
CA ARG A 481 25.90 -20.12 -6.68
C ARG A 481 26.17 -21.50 -6.08
N ALA A 482 26.70 -22.44 -6.86
CA ALA A 482 27.04 -23.78 -6.39
C ALA A 482 28.15 -23.73 -5.34
N SER A 483 29.21 -22.96 -5.58
CA SER A 483 30.30 -22.77 -4.62
C SER A 483 29.82 -22.10 -3.32
N LYS A 484 28.88 -21.15 -3.41
CA LYS A 484 28.25 -20.56 -2.22
C LYS A 484 27.45 -21.59 -1.41
N GLU A 485 26.77 -22.51 -2.08
CA GLU A 485 25.99 -23.57 -1.43
C GLU A 485 26.90 -24.62 -0.78
N GLN A 486 27.98 -25.03 -1.45
CA GLN A 486 29.03 -25.88 -0.88
C GLN A 486 29.65 -25.26 0.38
N ARG A 487 29.96 -23.96 0.35
CA ARG A 487 30.47 -23.22 1.53
C ARG A 487 29.51 -23.28 2.71
N VAL A 488 28.20 -23.18 2.44
CA VAL A 488 27.17 -23.30 3.49
C VAL A 488 27.17 -24.70 4.08
N GLU A 489 27.26 -25.74 3.24
CA GLU A 489 27.34 -27.13 3.70
C GLU A 489 28.59 -27.39 4.56
N ASP A 490 29.74 -26.83 4.18
CA ASP A 490 30.98 -26.95 4.97
C ASP A 490 30.82 -26.30 6.36
N VAL A 491 30.23 -25.10 6.42
CA VAL A 491 29.96 -24.41 7.69
C VAL A 491 28.96 -25.21 8.55
N GLU A 492 27.93 -25.79 7.94
CA GLU A 492 26.97 -26.65 8.64
C GLU A 492 27.63 -27.89 9.25
N ARG A 493 28.62 -28.48 8.55
CA ARG A 493 29.41 -29.61 9.06
C ARG A 493 30.38 -29.17 10.17
N GLN A 494 31.05 -28.03 10.02
CA GLN A 494 31.98 -27.45 11.01
C GLN A 494 31.31 -27.23 12.38
N LEU A 495 30.04 -26.84 12.36
CA LEU A 495 29.26 -26.55 13.57
C LEU A 495 28.40 -27.72 14.04
N GLY A 496 28.47 -28.89 13.39
CA GLY A 496 27.69 -30.07 13.75
C GLY A 496 26.18 -29.93 13.56
N ILE A 497 25.72 -28.99 12.71
CA ILE A 497 24.29 -28.72 12.45
C ILE A 497 23.79 -29.26 11.10
N TYR A 498 24.63 -29.98 10.36
CA TYR A 498 24.25 -30.55 9.06
C TYR A 498 23.02 -31.48 9.12
N HIS A 499 22.86 -32.24 10.22
CA HIS A 499 21.73 -33.15 10.41
C HIS A 499 20.36 -32.43 10.56
N ILE A 500 20.36 -31.16 10.99
CA ILE A 500 19.15 -30.34 11.15
C ILE A 500 18.92 -29.37 9.98
N ARG A 501 19.71 -29.44 8.90
CA ARG A 501 19.72 -28.43 7.82
C ARG A 501 18.34 -28.16 7.18
N HIS A 502 17.47 -29.17 7.14
CA HIS A 502 16.13 -29.09 6.57
C HIS A 502 15.02 -28.80 7.60
N GLN A 503 15.35 -28.74 8.89
CA GLN A 503 14.38 -28.38 9.93
C GLN A 503 14.10 -26.88 9.91
N LYS A 504 12.86 -26.50 10.24
CA LYS A 504 12.46 -25.10 10.38
C LYS A 504 13.00 -24.55 11.70
N ILE A 505 13.45 -23.29 11.68
CA ILE A 505 13.94 -22.62 12.89
C ILE A 505 12.83 -22.57 13.95
N GLY A 506 11.61 -22.23 13.55
CA GLY A 506 10.45 -22.13 14.44
C GLY A 506 10.45 -20.86 15.29
N SER A 507 9.34 -20.64 15.98
CA SER A 507 9.18 -19.60 17.00
C SER A 507 8.80 -20.23 18.34
N GLU A 508 9.14 -19.55 19.43
CA GLU A 508 8.75 -19.98 20.79
C GLU A 508 7.22 -20.07 20.93
N GLU A 509 6.49 -19.20 20.25
CA GLU A 509 5.02 -19.16 20.25
C GLU A 509 4.37 -20.34 19.50
N SER A 510 5.02 -20.88 18.46
CA SER A 510 4.46 -21.94 17.63
C SER A 510 4.76 -23.35 18.17
N GLY A 511 5.57 -23.49 19.22
CA GLY A 511 5.90 -24.76 19.89
C GLY A 511 6.63 -25.81 19.04
N ARG A 512 6.96 -25.51 17.78
CA ARG A 512 7.64 -26.39 16.83
C ARG A 512 8.85 -25.66 16.24
N GLY A 513 10.05 -26.15 16.51
CA GLY A 513 11.32 -25.57 16.03
C GLY A 513 12.54 -26.36 16.50
N ILE A 514 13.72 -25.84 16.18
CA ILE A 514 15.01 -26.35 16.67
C ILE A 514 15.24 -25.95 18.14
N SER A 515 16.15 -26.64 18.83
CA SER A 515 16.50 -26.30 20.20
C SER A 515 17.23 -24.94 20.30
N GLY A 516 17.21 -24.31 21.48
CA GLY A 516 17.91 -23.04 21.70
C GLY A 516 19.42 -23.11 21.41
N GLY A 517 20.07 -24.21 21.79
CA GLY A 517 21.51 -24.41 21.53
C GLY A 517 21.82 -24.58 20.04
N GLU A 518 20.96 -25.30 19.31
CA GLU A 518 21.07 -25.40 17.85
C GLU A 518 20.84 -24.04 17.18
N LYS A 519 19.82 -23.29 17.62
CA LYS A 519 19.56 -21.93 17.12
C LYS A 519 20.75 -21.01 17.34
N ARG A 520 21.45 -21.12 18.47
CA ARG A 520 22.69 -20.39 18.74
C ARG A 520 23.78 -20.72 17.74
N ARG A 521 23.98 -22.01 17.44
CA ARG A 521 24.94 -22.47 16.42
C ARG A 521 24.57 -21.97 15.03
N VAL A 522 23.29 -21.87 14.68
CA VAL A 522 22.86 -21.25 13.41
C VAL A 522 23.23 -19.76 13.35
N GLY A 523 23.14 -19.03 14.47
CA GLY A 523 23.56 -17.63 14.58
C GLY A 523 25.06 -17.48 14.31
N ILE A 524 25.86 -18.36 14.90
CA ILE A 524 27.30 -18.46 14.66
C ILE A 524 27.59 -18.82 13.19
N ALA A 525 26.85 -19.78 12.62
CA ALA A 525 26.97 -20.20 11.23
C ALA A 525 26.81 -19.02 10.27
N CYS A 526 25.80 -18.17 10.50
CA CYS A 526 25.51 -17.01 9.64
C CYS A 526 26.68 -16.01 9.55
N GLU A 527 27.50 -15.92 10.62
CA GLU A 527 28.73 -15.11 10.64
C GLU A 527 29.94 -15.87 10.08
N LEU A 528 30.01 -17.18 10.30
CA LEU A 528 31.13 -18.03 9.87
C LEU A 528 31.22 -18.18 8.35
N VAL A 529 30.12 -17.97 7.61
CA VAL A 529 30.09 -18.07 6.15
C VAL A 529 31.16 -17.18 5.49
N THR A 530 31.39 -15.97 6.01
CA THR A 530 32.41 -15.05 5.49
C THR A 530 33.84 -15.38 5.92
N SER A 531 34.05 -16.50 6.63
CA SER A 531 35.36 -16.96 7.11
C SER A 531 36.16 -15.89 7.90
N PRO A 532 35.59 -15.26 8.95
CA PRO A 532 36.34 -14.28 9.74
C PRO A 532 37.50 -14.96 10.50
N SER A 533 38.65 -14.30 10.58
CA SER A 533 39.81 -14.79 11.36
C SER A 533 39.59 -14.64 12.87
N ILE A 534 38.88 -13.59 13.29
CA ILE A 534 38.53 -13.31 14.68
C ILE A 534 37.00 -13.34 14.82
N LEU A 535 36.49 -14.10 15.79
CA LEU A 535 35.06 -14.20 16.06
C LEU A 535 34.76 -13.66 17.47
N PHE A 536 33.93 -12.63 17.54
CA PHE A 536 33.40 -12.06 18.78
C PHE A 536 32.00 -12.61 19.06
N LEU A 537 31.74 -13.10 20.28
CA LEU A 537 30.40 -13.54 20.70
C LEU A 537 29.99 -12.91 22.02
N ASP A 538 28.81 -12.27 22.04
CA ASP A 538 28.25 -11.72 23.27
C ASP A 538 27.34 -12.75 23.96
N GLU A 539 27.73 -13.20 25.14
CA GLU A 539 27.02 -14.16 25.99
C GLU A 539 26.45 -15.39 25.24
N PRO A 540 27.29 -16.21 24.60
CA PRO A 540 26.82 -17.32 23.77
C PRO A 540 26.09 -18.44 24.52
N THR A 541 26.17 -18.46 25.85
CA THR A 541 25.50 -19.44 26.72
C THR A 541 24.24 -18.90 27.39
N SER A 542 23.86 -17.63 27.14
CA SER A 542 22.69 -17.02 27.78
C SER A 542 21.38 -17.66 27.30
N GLY A 543 20.44 -17.86 28.21
CA GLY A 543 19.13 -18.48 27.91
C GLY A 543 19.18 -19.99 27.60
N LEU A 544 20.35 -20.64 27.72
CA LEU A 544 20.52 -22.08 27.51
C LEU A 544 20.59 -22.84 28.84
N ASP A 545 20.15 -24.09 28.83
CA ASP A 545 20.45 -25.03 29.90
C ASP A 545 21.93 -25.42 29.88
N ALA A 546 22.44 -25.90 31.02
CA ALA A 546 23.87 -26.16 31.20
C ALA A 546 24.45 -27.18 30.21
N PHE A 547 23.66 -28.14 29.74
CA PHE A 547 24.12 -29.15 28.79
C PHE A 547 24.26 -28.55 27.38
N ASN A 548 23.24 -27.83 26.90
CA ASN A 548 23.34 -27.17 25.59
C ASN A 548 24.37 -26.03 25.58
N ALA A 549 24.54 -25.31 26.69
CA ALA A 549 25.60 -24.31 26.84
C ALA A 549 27.00 -24.93 26.67
N PHE A 550 27.24 -26.10 27.27
CA PHE A 550 28.50 -26.84 27.10
C PHE A 550 28.72 -27.22 25.64
N ASN A 551 27.71 -27.79 24.97
CA ASN A 551 27.82 -28.19 23.56
C ASN A 551 28.10 -27.00 22.61
N VAL A 552 27.61 -25.80 22.93
CA VAL A 552 27.91 -24.58 22.17
C VAL A 552 29.37 -24.17 22.38
N VAL A 553 29.88 -24.19 23.62
CA VAL A 553 31.28 -23.82 23.90
C VAL A 553 32.26 -24.86 23.35
N GLU A 554 31.95 -26.15 23.46
CA GLU A 554 32.72 -27.24 22.85
C GLU A 554 32.83 -27.04 21.33
N CYS A 555 31.74 -26.63 20.68
CA CYS A 555 31.75 -26.28 19.26
C CYS A 555 32.68 -25.08 18.96
N LEU A 556 32.72 -24.05 19.82
CA LEU A 556 33.68 -22.95 19.70
C LEU A 556 35.13 -23.43 19.85
N VAL A 557 35.41 -24.31 20.82
CA VAL A 557 36.75 -24.90 21.00
C VAL A 557 37.17 -25.68 19.75
N HIS A 558 36.26 -26.45 19.15
CA HIS A 558 36.52 -27.17 17.91
C HIS A 558 36.86 -26.21 16.75
N LEU A 559 36.17 -25.06 16.64
CA LEU A 559 36.52 -24.02 15.66
C LEU A 559 37.91 -23.43 15.90
N VAL A 560 38.28 -23.20 17.16
CA VAL A 560 39.57 -22.65 17.55
C VAL A 560 40.70 -23.63 17.24
N LYS A 561 40.62 -24.88 17.72
CA LYS A 561 41.70 -25.86 17.62
C LYS A 561 41.86 -26.45 16.21
N ASN A 562 40.77 -26.75 15.49
CA ASN A 562 40.85 -27.41 14.19
C ASN A 562 40.98 -26.44 13.00
N TYR A 563 40.55 -25.18 13.16
CA TYR A 563 40.57 -24.18 12.08
C TYR A 563 41.44 -22.96 12.41
N ASN A 564 42.23 -23.02 13.49
CA ASN A 564 43.16 -21.97 13.94
C ASN A 564 42.52 -20.57 13.99
N ARG A 565 41.29 -20.50 14.53
CA ARG A 565 40.52 -19.25 14.66
C ARG A 565 40.72 -18.64 16.03
N THR A 566 40.67 -17.32 16.09
CA THR A 566 40.69 -16.57 17.34
C THR A 566 39.26 -16.30 17.78
N VAL A 567 38.88 -16.73 18.97
CA VAL A 567 37.51 -16.58 19.47
C VAL A 567 37.52 -15.83 20.80
N ILE A 568 36.75 -14.75 20.88
CA ILE A 568 36.60 -13.91 22.06
C ILE A 568 35.12 -13.85 22.42
N PHE A 569 34.76 -14.19 23.65
CA PHE A 569 33.36 -14.13 24.06
C PHE A 569 33.17 -13.69 25.51
N THR A 570 32.02 -13.10 25.79
CA THR A 570 31.61 -12.75 27.16
C THR A 570 30.83 -13.92 27.76
N ILE A 571 31.02 -14.22 29.05
CA ILE A 571 30.23 -15.25 29.73
C ILE A 571 29.86 -14.82 31.15
N HIS A 572 28.66 -15.23 31.57
CA HIS A 572 28.12 -14.94 32.90
C HIS A 572 27.87 -16.25 33.66
N GLN A 573 28.56 -16.43 34.78
CA GLN A 573 28.43 -17.59 35.69
C GLN A 573 28.49 -18.96 34.97
N PRO A 574 29.61 -19.29 34.29
CA PRO A 574 29.79 -20.60 33.65
C PRO A 574 29.98 -21.73 34.67
N ARG A 575 29.53 -22.94 34.31
CA ARG A 575 29.86 -24.15 35.07
C ARG A 575 31.34 -24.51 34.95
N SER A 576 31.85 -25.23 35.96
CA SER A 576 33.27 -25.60 36.05
C SER A 576 33.80 -26.39 34.84
N ASN A 577 32.96 -27.21 34.19
CA ASN A 577 33.34 -27.92 32.96
C ASN A 577 33.53 -26.98 31.75
N ILE A 578 32.82 -25.84 31.70
CA ILE A 578 32.99 -24.83 30.66
C ILE A 578 34.25 -24.00 30.94
N VAL A 579 34.50 -23.66 32.21
CA VAL A 579 35.66 -22.88 32.65
C VAL A 579 36.97 -23.57 32.31
N ALA A 580 37.03 -24.90 32.42
CA ALA A 580 38.19 -25.69 32.06
C ALA A 580 38.58 -25.64 30.56
N LEU A 581 37.73 -25.08 29.70
CA LEU A 581 37.98 -24.95 28.26
C LEU A 581 38.60 -23.61 27.86
N PHE A 582 38.78 -22.66 28.80
CA PHE A 582 39.32 -21.33 28.49
C PHE A 582 40.85 -21.36 28.39
N ASP A 583 41.39 -20.79 27.31
CA ASP A 583 42.84 -20.58 27.19
C ASP A 583 43.25 -19.27 27.88
N GLN A 584 42.51 -18.17 27.61
CA GLN A 584 42.74 -16.83 28.13
C GLN A 584 41.53 -16.31 28.93
N LEU A 585 41.77 -15.56 30.01
CA LEU A 585 40.73 -14.97 30.85
C LEU A 585 40.95 -13.48 31.08
N VAL A 586 39.93 -12.66 30.81
CA VAL A 586 39.85 -11.26 31.21
C VAL A 586 38.73 -11.09 32.25
N LEU A 587 39.08 -10.71 33.47
CA LEU A 587 38.15 -10.46 34.57
C LEU A 587 37.98 -8.96 34.81
N LEU A 588 36.75 -8.47 34.63
CA LEU A 588 36.39 -7.07 34.77
C LEU A 588 35.54 -6.81 36.01
N ALA A 589 35.78 -5.68 36.69
CA ALA A 589 34.98 -5.19 37.78
C ALA A 589 34.81 -3.66 37.69
N LYS A 590 33.56 -3.17 37.62
CA LYS A 590 33.22 -1.75 37.43
C LYS A 590 34.05 -1.06 36.32
N GLY A 591 34.31 -1.76 35.22
CA GLY A 591 35.04 -1.24 34.08
C GLY A 591 36.57 -1.25 34.17
N ARG A 592 37.13 -1.85 35.23
CA ARG A 592 38.57 -1.98 35.45
C ARG A 592 38.99 -3.43 35.40
N THR A 593 40.22 -3.68 34.96
CA THR A 593 40.83 -5.02 34.91
C THR A 593 41.25 -5.47 36.30
N VAL A 594 40.75 -6.64 36.71
CA VAL A 594 41.17 -7.33 37.94
C VAL A 594 42.17 -8.44 37.63
N TYR A 595 42.03 -9.05 36.45
CA TYR A 595 42.94 -10.07 35.92
C TYR A 595 42.83 -10.09 34.40
N SER A 596 43.94 -10.25 33.70
CA SER A 596 44.00 -10.48 32.25
C SER A 596 45.25 -11.31 31.95
N GLY A 597 45.08 -12.51 31.41
CA GLY A 597 46.16 -13.46 31.13
C GLY A 597 45.67 -14.93 31.01
N PRO A 598 46.61 -15.90 30.96
CA PRO A 598 46.30 -17.32 30.78
C PRO A 598 45.48 -17.90 31.93
N PHE A 599 44.43 -18.65 31.64
CA PHE A 599 43.55 -19.19 32.69
C PHE A 599 44.27 -20.11 33.69
N GLU A 600 45.27 -20.87 33.23
CA GLU A 600 46.08 -21.77 34.06
C GLU A 600 46.78 -21.04 35.23
N SER A 601 47.26 -19.82 35.00
CA SER A 601 47.95 -19.01 36.02
C SER A 601 46.98 -18.23 36.92
N CYS A 602 45.69 -18.23 36.62
CA CYS A 602 44.68 -17.43 37.33
C CYS A 602 44.56 -17.87 38.80
N GLN A 603 44.46 -19.17 39.08
CA GLN A 603 44.28 -19.65 40.45
C GLN A 603 45.49 -19.30 41.34
N ALA A 604 46.71 -19.56 40.84
CA ALA A 604 47.95 -19.24 41.54
C ALA A 604 48.08 -17.74 41.84
N TYR A 605 47.67 -16.88 40.90
CA TYR A 605 47.65 -15.43 41.12
C TYR A 605 46.74 -15.03 42.29
N PHE A 606 45.48 -15.51 42.31
CA PHE A 606 44.52 -15.17 43.37
C PHE A 606 44.94 -15.75 44.73
N ASP A 607 45.57 -16.93 44.75
CA ASP A 607 46.15 -17.52 45.96
C ASP A 607 47.26 -16.64 46.54
N ASN A 608 48.17 -16.14 45.69
CA ASN A 608 49.29 -15.28 46.09
C ASN A 608 48.86 -13.92 46.67
N ILE A 609 47.77 -13.34 46.15
CA ILE A 609 47.24 -12.07 46.69
C ILE A 609 46.38 -12.26 47.96
N GLY A 610 46.14 -13.50 48.38
CA GLY A 610 45.41 -13.85 49.61
C GLY A 610 43.91 -14.09 49.44
N TYR A 611 43.46 -14.38 48.21
CA TYR A 611 42.07 -14.68 47.85
C TYR A 611 41.95 -16.12 47.32
N THR A 612 42.18 -17.09 48.20
CA THR A 612 42.13 -18.52 47.85
C THR A 612 40.71 -19.03 47.69
N CYS A 613 40.44 -19.67 46.56
CA CYS A 613 39.16 -20.33 46.30
C CYS A 613 38.98 -21.56 47.22
N PRO A 614 37.88 -21.68 47.97
CA PRO A 614 37.60 -22.85 48.79
C PRO A 614 37.51 -24.14 47.95
N PRO A 615 37.95 -25.29 48.49
CA PRO A 615 37.85 -26.56 47.78
C PRO A 615 36.38 -26.94 47.53
N GLY A 616 36.07 -27.38 46.31
CA GLY A 616 34.70 -27.72 45.89
C GLY A 616 33.85 -26.54 45.43
N PHE A 617 34.37 -25.31 45.49
CA PHE A 617 33.71 -24.14 44.92
C PHE A 617 34.12 -23.94 43.46
N ASN A 618 33.19 -23.46 42.63
CA ASN A 618 33.48 -23.15 41.23
C ASN A 618 34.30 -21.85 41.16
N ILE A 619 35.52 -21.92 40.63
CA ILE A 619 36.42 -20.77 40.56
C ILE A 619 35.79 -19.57 39.83
N ALA A 620 35.03 -19.80 38.75
CA ALA A 620 34.37 -18.70 38.05
C ALA A 620 33.30 -18.00 38.90
N ASP A 621 32.50 -18.76 39.64
CA ASP A 621 31.51 -18.19 40.56
C ASP A 621 32.22 -17.43 41.70
N TYR A 622 33.31 -17.99 42.23
CA TYR A 622 34.11 -17.33 43.26
C TYR A 622 34.66 -15.98 42.79
N LEU A 623 35.21 -15.92 41.57
CA LEU A 623 35.77 -14.70 41.00
C LEU A 623 34.69 -13.65 40.71
N VAL A 624 33.51 -14.07 40.23
CA VAL A 624 32.38 -13.15 40.01
C VAL A 624 31.88 -12.59 41.33
N ASP A 625 31.72 -13.42 42.37
CA ASP A 625 31.30 -12.98 43.69
C ASP A 625 32.36 -12.07 44.35
N LEU A 626 33.63 -12.43 44.24
CA LEU A 626 34.76 -11.61 44.72
C LEU A 626 34.72 -10.20 44.11
N THR A 627 34.58 -10.10 42.79
CA THR A 627 34.51 -8.80 42.10
C THR A 627 33.25 -8.01 42.46
N MET A 628 32.13 -8.68 42.69
CA MET A 628 30.90 -8.06 43.19
C MET A 628 31.12 -7.48 44.58
N HIS A 629 31.63 -8.26 45.53
CA HIS A 629 31.87 -7.83 46.91
C HIS A 629 32.92 -6.71 47.00
N ALA A 630 34.04 -6.84 46.27
CA ALA A 630 35.10 -5.84 46.24
C ALA A 630 34.64 -4.47 45.73
N SER A 631 33.60 -4.46 44.91
CA SER A 631 33.02 -3.25 44.35
C SER A 631 32.00 -2.55 45.26
N THR A 632 31.58 -3.17 46.37
CA THR A 632 30.70 -2.57 47.38
C THR A 632 31.50 -1.68 48.31
N ALA A 633 31.09 -0.42 48.51
CA ALA A 633 31.76 0.46 49.47
C ALA A 633 31.51 -0.06 50.90
N THR A 634 32.58 -0.33 51.64
CA THR A 634 32.52 -0.63 53.07
C THR A 634 32.02 0.63 53.77
N ARG A 635 30.79 0.62 54.30
CA ARG A 635 30.38 1.65 55.26
C ARG A 635 31.09 1.32 56.57
N SER A 636 32.04 2.15 56.99
CA SER A 636 32.46 2.21 58.38
C SER A 636 31.21 2.44 59.23
N ILE A 637 31.01 1.62 60.26
CA ILE A 637 29.90 1.76 61.22
C ILE A 637 30.23 2.83 62.28
N GLU A 638 31.36 3.52 62.15
CA GLU A 638 31.76 4.62 63.02
C GLU A 638 31.46 5.94 62.34
N GLU A 639 30.27 6.48 62.61
CA GLU A 639 29.91 7.91 62.66
C GLU A 639 28.38 8.07 62.49
N ASP A 640 27.61 7.63 63.49
CA ASP A 640 26.23 8.12 63.67
C ASP A 640 26.20 8.88 65.00
N GLY A 641 26.81 10.07 64.98
CA GLY A 641 26.99 10.93 66.14
C GLY A 641 26.97 12.42 65.83
N SER A 642 26.52 12.88 64.66
CA SER A 642 26.06 14.28 64.50
C SER A 642 25.42 14.51 63.12
N LEU A 643 24.23 15.13 63.12
CA LEU A 643 23.76 16.19 62.21
C LEU A 643 22.27 16.05 61.89
N PHE A 644 21.46 16.75 62.69
CA PHE A 644 20.22 17.34 62.23
C PHE A 644 20.54 18.58 61.38
N SER A 645 20.14 18.56 60.10
CA SER A 645 19.56 19.74 59.45
C SER A 645 18.83 19.37 58.14
N ARG A 646 17.67 20.00 57.99
CA ARG A 646 16.68 19.91 56.90
C ARG A 646 17.27 20.26 55.54
N ASP A 647 16.99 19.46 54.51
CA ASP A 647 16.02 19.80 53.44
C ASP A 647 16.00 18.74 52.32
N GLY A 648 14.81 18.50 51.75
CA GLY A 648 14.63 18.01 50.38
C GLY A 648 14.64 16.50 50.14
N LEU A 649 13.45 15.90 50.05
CA LEU A 649 13.22 14.55 49.52
C LEU A 649 13.70 14.41 48.06
N GLY A 650 14.60 13.46 47.82
CA GLY A 650 14.92 12.90 46.50
C GLY A 650 15.00 11.38 46.60
N THR A 651 13.86 10.69 46.49
CA THR A 651 13.76 9.24 46.48
C THR A 651 14.34 8.65 45.19
N ARG A 652 15.60 8.19 45.23
CA ARG A 652 16.11 7.22 44.25
C ARG A 652 15.66 5.82 44.66
N ALA A 653 14.69 5.29 43.92
CA ALA A 653 14.29 3.91 43.98
C ALA A 653 15.44 3.00 43.52
N SER A 654 15.89 2.09 44.40
CA SER A 654 16.67 0.92 44.01
C SER A 654 15.74 -0.30 44.06
N SER A 655 15.51 -0.87 42.89
CA SER A 655 14.70 -2.05 42.62
C SER A 655 15.45 -3.30 43.09
N ALA A 656 15.12 -3.80 44.28
CA ALA A 656 15.46 -5.16 44.69
C ALA A 656 14.47 -5.65 45.76
N ILE A 657 13.21 -5.79 45.36
CA ILE A 657 12.25 -6.62 46.10
C ILE A 657 11.68 -7.61 45.10
N GLY A 658 12.26 -8.81 45.10
CA GLY A 658 11.73 -9.95 44.37
C GLY A 658 10.38 -10.34 44.96
N VAL A 659 9.35 -10.21 44.13
CA VAL A 659 8.01 -10.75 44.33
C VAL A 659 8.13 -12.28 44.43
N LYS A 660 7.73 -12.85 45.58
CA LYS A 660 7.44 -14.29 45.68
C LYS A 660 5.93 -14.49 45.63
N SER A 661 5.53 -15.36 44.71
CA SER A 661 4.17 -15.76 44.37
C SER A 661 3.38 -16.38 45.52
N ILE A 662 2.14 -15.91 45.64
CA ILE A 662 0.88 -16.54 46.08
C ILE A 662 0.97 -17.92 46.78
N ARG A 663 0.42 -17.97 48.00
CA ARG A 663 -0.43 -19.09 48.46
C ARG A 663 -1.80 -18.53 48.83
N SER A 664 -2.82 -19.26 48.41
CA SER A 664 -4.25 -18.96 48.47
C SER A 664 -4.92 -19.50 49.73
N VAL A 665 -5.95 -18.76 50.20
CA VAL A 665 -7.16 -19.19 50.94
C VAL A 665 -7.00 -19.51 52.44
N ASN A 666 -7.55 -18.67 53.33
CA ASN A 666 -8.94 -18.78 53.79
C ASN A 666 -9.42 -17.55 54.58
N THR A 667 -10.74 -17.35 54.52
CA THR A 667 -11.66 -16.36 55.11
C THR A 667 -11.56 -16.14 56.62
N ASP A 668 -11.70 -14.90 57.09
CA ASP A 668 -12.86 -14.49 57.91
C ASP A 668 -12.95 -12.96 58.13
N ARG A 669 -14.19 -12.53 58.37
CA ARG A 669 -14.73 -11.17 58.44
C ARG A 669 -14.33 -10.44 59.73
N ASP A 670 -14.12 -9.12 59.67
CA ASP A 670 -15.01 -8.13 60.29
C ASP A 670 -14.46 -6.69 60.27
N THR A 671 -15.40 -5.77 60.28
CA THR A 671 -15.37 -4.33 60.02
C THR A 671 -14.90 -3.43 61.17
N ALA A 672 -14.34 -2.28 60.76
CA ALA A 672 -14.44 -0.93 61.34
C ALA A 672 -13.64 -0.56 62.61
N GLY A 673 -12.89 0.55 62.50
CA GLY A 673 -12.45 1.36 63.65
C GLY A 673 -11.03 1.92 63.55
N SER A 674 -10.90 3.21 63.20
CA SER A 674 -9.78 4.10 63.61
C SER A 674 -10.31 5.07 64.68
N PRO A 675 -9.51 5.87 65.41
CA PRO A 675 -8.04 5.94 65.54
C PRO A 675 -7.53 6.03 67.02
N SER A 676 -6.20 5.96 67.23
CA SER A 676 -5.39 6.89 68.08
C SER A 676 -4.14 6.27 68.76
N ILE A 677 -2.99 6.88 68.44
CA ILE A 677 -1.88 7.35 69.31
C ILE A 677 -1.21 6.40 70.35
N SER A 678 0.03 6.04 69.99
CA SER A 678 1.28 5.88 70.78
C SER A 678 1.36 4.95 72.01
N SER A 679 2.30 3.99 71.94
CA SER A 679 3.44 3.89 72.90
C SER A 679 4.43 2.77 72.52
N ILE A 680 5.60 3.20 72.03
CA ILE A 680 6.97 2.79 72.40
C ILE A 680 7.20 1.32 72.80
N ARG A 681 7.92 0.58 71.94
CA ARG A 681 8.66 -0.65 72.30
C ARG A 681 10.11 -0.53 71.80
N PRO A 682 11.14 -0.86 72.61
CA PRO A 682 12.53 -0.57 72.26
C PRO A 682 13.04 -1.54 71.17
N LYS A 683 13.68 -0.98 70.15
CA LYS A 683 14.33 -1.75 69.06
C LYS A 683 15.67 -2.29 69.56
N SER A 684 15.81 -3.61 69.62
CA SER A 684 17.11 -4.26 69.78
C SER A 684 17.96 -4.07 68.51
N LYS A 685 19.26 -3.85 68.71
CA LYS A 685 20.28 -3.83 67.64
C LYS A 685 20.13 -5.09 66.78
N ARG A 686 19.86 -4.91 65.48
CA ARG A 686 19.86 -6.00 64.49
C ARG A 686 21.24 -6.66 64.52
N ARG A 687 21.33 -7.90 65.02
CA ARG A 687 22.45 -8.80 64.73
C ARG A 687 22.55 -8.92 63.20
N ALA A 688 23.73 -8.70 62.64
CA ALA A 688 24.02 -9.05 61.25
C ALA A 688 23.68 -10.53 61.04
N SER A 689 23.12 -10.89 59.88
CA SER A 689 22.76 -12.29 59.63
C SER A 689 24.01 -13.15 59.61
N VAL A 690 23.96 -14.37 60.16
CA VAL A 690 25.07 -15.35 60.13
C VAL A 690 25.60 -15.54 58.71
N ARG A 691 24.70 -15.51 57.72
CA ARG A 691 25.02 -15.53 56.29
C ARG A 691 25.92 -14.38 55.86
N GLN A 692 25.63 -13.16 56.32
CA GLN A 692 26.41 -11.96 55.99
C GLN A 692 27.82 -12.00 56.62
N GLN A 693 27.95 -12.66 57.78
CA GLN A 693 29.24 -12.88 58.42
C GLN A 693 30.07 -13.93 57.69
N GLN A 694 29.45 -15.06 57.30
CA GLN A 694 30.09 -16.09 56.47
C GLN A 694 30.51 -15.57 55.09
N GLU A 695 29.65 -14.80 54.42
CA GLU A 695 29.99 -14.14 53.15
C GLU A 695 31.17 -13.17 53.34
N ARG A 696 31.22 -12.42 54.45
CA ARG A 696 32.33 -11.50 54.73
C ARG A 696 33.66 -12.25 54.91
N GLU A 697 33.67 -13.36 55.64
CA GLU A 697 34.87 -14.19 55.86
C GLU A 697 35.41 -14.85 54.57
N LEU A 698 34.53 -15.16 53.62
CA LEU A 698 34.91 -15.80 52.35
C LEU A 698 35.60 -14.85 51.36
N PHE A 699 35.27 -13.56 51.39
CA PHE A 699 35.77 -12.54 50.45
C PHE A 699 36.70 -11.51 51.09
N THR A 700 37.12 -11.73 52.35
CA THR A 700 38.20 -10.98 52.99
C THR A 700 39.55 -11.60 52.68
N ARG A 701 40.55 -10.75 52.41
CA ARG A 701 41.93 -11.15 52.15
C ARG A 701 42.50 -11.91 53.35
N LYS A 702 43.06 -13.09 53.14
CA LYS A 702 43.82 -13.83 54.16
C LYS A 702 45.29 -13.39 54.11
N LYS A 703 45.89 -13.17 55.28
CA LYS A 703 47.31 -12.82 55.40
C LYS A 703 48.16 -14.05 55.11
N SER A 704 48.96 -14.02 54.05
CA SER A 704 49.97 -15.05 53.78
C SER A 704 51.13 -14.88 54.77
N SER A 705 51.40 -15.89 55.61
CA SER A 705 52.63 -15.95 56.40
C SER A 705 53.83 -16.00 55.45
N ALA A 706 54.67 -14.96 55.46
CA ALA A 706 55.96 -14.97 54.75
C ALA A 706 56.88 -16.08 55.33
N PRO A 707 57.79 -16.67 54.53
CA PRO A 707 58.78 -17.59 55.05
C PRO A 707 59.83 -16.81 55.86
N GLN A 708 60.10 -17.23 57.10
CA GLN A 708 61.26 -16.77 57.86
C GLN A 708 62.49 -17.61 57.51
N ASP A 709 63.60 -16.90 57.37
CA ASP A 709 64.95 -17.36 57.06
C ASP A 709 65.42 -18.58 57.87
N GLY A 710 66.31 -19.33 57.22
CA GLY A 710 66.70 -20.69 57.59
C GLY A 710 67.35 -20.91 58.95
N THR A 711 67.19 -22.14 59.43
CA THR A 711 68.26 -22.97 60.01
C THR A 711 67.74 -24.41 60.13
N MET A 712 68.62 -25.36 59.82
CA MET A 712 68.35 -26.80 59.70
C MET A 712 67.94 -27.48 61.02
N SER A 713 67.13 -28.54 60.93
CA SER A 713 67.48 -29.91 61.38
C SER A 713 66.39 -30.93 61.00
N PRO A 714 66.74 -32.11 60.47
CA PRO A 714 65.77 -33.13 60.07
C PRO A 714 65.50 -34.12 61.22
N LYS A 715 64.25 -34.53 61.42
CA LYS A 715 63.94 -35.80 62.09
C LYS A 715 62.80 -36.54 61.41
N THR A 716 63.10 -37.82 61.25
CA THR A 716 62.51 -38.92 60.52
C THR A 716 61.34 -39.59 61.22
N ASP A 717 60.49 -40.19 60.38
CA ASP A 717 59.84 -41.52 60.45
C ASP A 717 58.92 -41.95 61.60
N ASP A 718 58.07 -42.89 61.19
CA ASP A 718 57.21 -43.84 61.93
C ASP A 718 55.81 -43.31 62.32
N GLU A 719 54.68 -43.97 62.05
CA GLU A 719 54.38 -45.34 61.61
C GLU A 719 52.90 -45.35 61.13
N ALA A 720 52.59 -46.10 60.07
CA ALA A 720 51.23 -46.62 59.82
C ALA A 720 51.00 -47.84 60.77
N PRO A 721 49.85 -48.58 60.82
CA PRO A 721 48.65 -48.57 59.96
C PRO A 721 47.31 -48.81 60.73
N TYR A 722 46.15 -48.79 60.05
CA TYR A 722 45.17 -49.90 60.07
C TYR A 722 43.97 -49.68 59.12
N GLU A 723 43.65 -50.73 58.38
CA GLU A 723 42.53 -50.90 57.44
C GLU A 723 41.17 -51.11 58.15
N ARG A 724 40.07 -50.68 57.54
CA ARG A 724 39.05 -51.61 56.97
C ARG A 724 37.88 -50.90 56.28
N THR A 725 37.69 -51.37 55.04
CA THR A 725 36.50 -51.43 54.18
C THR A 725 35.14 -51.67 54.85
N GLY A 726 34.08 -51.13 54.23
CA GLY A 726 32.70 -51.64 54.35
C GLY A 726 31.63 -50.59 54.06
N GLY A 727 30.96 -50.70 52.92
CA GLY A 727 29.99 -49.72 52.41
C GLY A 727 28.56 -49.85 52.95
N SER A 728 27.69 -49.08 52.28
CA SER A 728 26.22 -49.14 52.23
C SER A 728 25.41 -48.18 53.13
N ASN A 729 24.81 -47.21 52.43
CA ASN A 729 23.46 -46.66 52.58
C ASN A 729 23.13 -45.74 53.77
N GLY A 730 23.21 -44.43 53.48
CA GLY A 730 22.05 -43.55 53.50
C GLY A 730 21.35 -43.30 54.83
N GLN A 731 21.77 -42.25 55.56
CA GLN A 731 20.84 -41.50 56.40
C GLN A 731 21.35 -40.09 56.74
N TRP A 732 20.61 -39.11 56.22
CA TRP A 732 20.42 -37.75 56.71
C TRP A 732 21.00 -37.43 58.10
N LEU A 733 22.05 -36.61 58.16
CA LEU A 733 22.51 -36.03 59.42
C LEU A 733 21.57 -34.90 59.87
N LYS A 734 20.76 -35.21 60.88
CA LYS A 734 20.18 -34.22 61.80
C LYS A 734 21.32 -33.51 62.54
N LEU A 735 21.32 -32.18 62.50
CA LEU A 735 22.17 -31.34 63.35
C LEU A 735 21.80 -31.57 64.83
N SER A 736 22.61 -32.40 65.51
CA SER A 736 22.66 -32.50 66.96
C SER A 736 23.40 -31.29 67.52
N ARG A 737 22.75 -30.57 68.43
CA ARG A 737 23.29 -29.45 69.18
C ARG A 737 24.19 -30.01 70.29
N GLN A 738 25.51 -29.93 70.12
CA GLN A 738 26.46 -30.31 71.17
C GLN A 738 27.20 -29.06 71.67
N GLN A 739 27.01 -28.76 72.97
CA GLN A 739 27.75 -27.76 73.73
C GLN A 739 29.16 -28.28 73.98
N GLY A 740 30.17 -27.58 73.45
CA GLY A 740 31.58 -27.74 73.77
C GLY A 740 32.27 -26.42 73.43
N ALA A 741 33.02 -25.86 74.38
CA ALA A 741 33.69 -24.58 74.24
C ALA A 741 34.70 -24.58 73.07
N PRO A 742 34.77 -23.53 72.24
CA PRO A 742 35.79 -23.44 71.21
C PRO A 742 37.18 -23.15 71.84
N PRO A 743 38.28 -23.65 71.25
CA PRO A 743 39.64 -23.25 71.61
C PRO A 743 39.85 -21.74 71.35
N PRO A 744 40.86 -21.10 71.98
CA PRO A 744 41.00 -19.65 71.94
C PRO A 744 41.23 -19.18 70.50
N GLN A 745 40.29 -18.39 70.00
CA GLN A 745 40.47 -17.60 68.79
C GLN A 745 41.52 -16.53 69.11
N ILE A 746 42.67 -16.61 68.46
CA ILE A 746 43.55 -15.46 68.31
C ILE A 746 42.73 -14.45 67.50
N LEU A 747 42.32 -13.35 68.15
CA LEU A 747 41.77 -12.18 67.49
C LEU A 747 42.89 -11.57 66.66
N ASP A 748 42.95 -11.90 65.38
CA ASP A 748 43.62 -11.03 64.41
C ASP A 748 42.68 -9.83 64.18
N ASP A 749 43.15 -8.65 64.56
CA ASP A 749 42.45 -7.38 64.48
C ASP A 749 42.18 -7.02 62.99
N PRO A 750 40.90 -6.93 62.55
CA PRO A 750 40.56 -6.71 61.15
C PRO A 750 40.74 -5.25 60.67
N ASP A 751 41.22 -4.34 61.52
CA ASP A 751 41.23 -2.89 61.26
C ASP A 751 42.60 -2.27 60.93
N GLU A 752 43.65 -3.06 60.68
CA GLU A 752 44.96 -2.54 60.21
C GLU A 752 45.09 -2.64 58.67
N LEU A 753 44.37 -1.79 57.94
CA LEU A 753 44.58 -1.57 56.50
C LEU A 753 45.61 -0.44 56.29
N PRO A 754 46.55 -0.56 55.33
CA PRO A 754 47.49 0.52 55.03
C PRO A 754 46.77 1.78 54.53
N PRO A 755 47.37 2.98 54.71
CA PRO A 755 46.73 4.24 54.37
C PRO A 755 46.36 4.31 52.87
N PRO A 756 45.26 4.99 52.53
CA PRO A 756 44.85 5.17 51.14
C PRO A 756 45.92 5.97 50.38
N ALA A 757 46.37 5.44 49.25
CA ALA A 757 47.17 6.20 48.30
C ALA A 757 46.30 7.25 47.58
N ASP A 758 46.88 8.42 47.32
CA ASP A 758 46.24 9.57 46.71
C ASP A 758 45.48 9.21 45.42
N GLY A 759 44.16 9.48 45.41
CA GLY A 759 43.28 9.37 44.24
C GLY A 759 42.35 8.15 44.16
N GLY A 760 42.35 7.23 45.14
CA GLY A 760 41.49 6.04 45.16
C GLY A 760 40.10 6.25 45.81
N THR A 761 39.13 5.39 45.47
CA THR A 761 37.75 5.41 46.01
C THR A 761 37.60 4.74 47.39
N GLY A 762 38.69 4.29 48.00
CA GLY A 762 38.68 3.61 49.31
C GLY A 762 38.03 2.23 49.31
N THR A 763 37.87 1.58 48.14
CA THR A 763 37.20 0.27 48.01
C THR A 763 38.21 -0.87 47.83
N ASN A 764 37.87 -2.08 48.26
CA ASN A 764 38.69 -3.29 48.08
C ASN A 764 39.02 -3.56 46.59
N LEU A 765 38.22 -3.02 45.65
CA LEU A 765 38.49 -3.07 44.22
C LEU A 765 39.79 -2.35 43.83
N ASP A 766 40.11 -1.20 44.45
CA ASP A 766 41.33 -0.46 44.12
C ASP A 766 42.59 -1.27 44.48
N THR A 767 42.51 -2.08 45.55
CA THR A 767 43.57 -3.02 45.95
C THR A 767 43.76 -4.13 44.93
N LEU A 768 42.67 -4.75 44.45
CA LEU A 768 42.73 -5.81 43.43
C LEU A 768 43.30 -5.30 42.10
N VAL A 769 42.88 -4.11 41.67
CA VAL A 769 43.38 -3.49 40.42
C VAL A 769 44.87 -3.16 40.54
N ARG A 770 45.31 -2.58 41.68
CA ARG A 770 46.72 -2.29 41.91
C ARG A 770 47.56 -3.56 41.95
N ALA A 771 47.07 -4.61 42.62
CA ALA A 771 47.76 -5.90 42.71
C ALA A 771 48.00 -6.52 41.32
N TYR A 772 47.02 -6.40 40.42
CA TYR A 772 47.18 -6.85 39.03
C TYR A 772 48.25 -6.03 38.30
N LEU A 773 48.18 -4.70 38.36
CA LEU A 773 49.14 -3.82 37.68
C LEU A 773 50.60 -4.05 38.12
N THR A 774 50.83 -4.47 39.36
CA THR A 774 52.17 -4.78 39.89
C THR A 774 52.57 -6.25 39.74
N SER A 775 51.71 -7.10 39.17
CA SER A 775 51.95 -8.55 39.08
C SER A 775 52.78 -8.93 37.86
N ASP A 776 53.48 -10.06 37.97
CA ASP A 776 54.24 -10.67 36.86
C ASP A 776 53.35 -11.01 35.66
N VAL A 777 52.07 -11.34 35.90
CA VAL A 777 51.07 -11.63 34.84
C VAL A 777 50.78 -10.38 34.00
N ALA A 778 50.66 -9.21 34.64
CA ALA A 778 50.50 -7.97 33.88
C ALA A 778 51.79 -7.62 33.12
N GLY A 779 52.96 -7.85 33.71
CA GLY A 779 54.26 -7.69 33.05
C GLY A 779 54.37 -8.55 31.78
N SER A 780 54.07 -9.85 31.88
CA SER A 780 54.15 -10.78 30.76
C SER A 780 53.25 -10.39 29.60
N VAL A 781 52.03 -9.92 29.88
CA VAL A 781 51.10 -9.44 28.84
C VAL A 781 51.65 -8.21 28.12
N HIS A 782 52.27 -7.26 28.83
CA HIS A 782 52.89 -6.09 28.18
C HIS A 782 54.12 -6.48 27.35
N ASP A 783 54.93 -7.41 27.84
CA ASP A 783 56.07 -7.97 27.10
C ASP A 783 55.62 -8.70 25.83
N ASP A 784 54.53 -9.47 25.90
CA ASP A 784 53.95 -10.17 24.75
C ASP A 784 53.44 -9.18 23.68
N ILE A 785 52.77 -8.10 24.09
CA ILE A 785 52.31 -7.03 23.19
C ILE A 785 53.52 -6.33 22.54
N ALA A 786 54.55 -6.00 23.34
CA ALA A 786 55.76 -5.36 22.84
C ALA A 786 56.52 -6.26 21.85
N ALA A 787 56.61 -7.56 22.12
CA ALA A 787 57.21 -8.55 21.24
C ALA A 787 56.44 -8.68 19.91
N ALA A 788 55.10 -8.69 19.95
CA ALA A 788 54.28 -8.73 18.74
C ALA A 788 54.48 -7.48 17.87
N ILE A 789 54.55 -6.29 18.48
CA ILE A 789 54.81 -5.03 17.77
C ILE A 789 56.23 -5.01 17.18
N ALA A 790 57.24 -5.46 17.93
CA ALA A 790 58.63 -5.53 17.46
C ALA A 790 58.76 -6.47 16.25
N GLY A 791 58.16 -7.67 16.32
CA GLY A 791 58.17 -8.63 15.21
C GLY A 791 57.48 -8.10 13.96
N ALA A 792 56.38 -7.34 14.10
CA ALA A 792 55.71 -6.70 12.98
C ALA A 792 56.56 -5.58 12.35
N ASN A 793 57.25 -4.78 13.16
CA ASN A 793 58.14 -3.72 12.68
C ASN A 793 59.38 -4.28 11.95
N GLU A 794 59.92 -5.41 12.42
CA GLU A 794 61.01 -6.12 11.76
C GLU A 794 60.58 -6.69 10.41
N ALA A 795 59.38 -7.28 10.33
CA ALA A 795 58.82 -7.80 9.08
C ALA A 795 58.56 -6.70 8.03
N ASN A 796 58.26 -5.48 8.47
CA ASN A 796 57.99 -4.34 7.58
C ASN A 796 59.23 -3.52 7.18
N GLY A 797 60.38 -3.74 7.83
CA GLY A 797 61.62 -2.98 7.60
C GLY A 797 61.58 -1.53 8.12
N GLN A 798 62.73 -0.99 8.52
CA GLN A 798 62.84 0.38 9.07
C GLN A 798 62.50 1.45 8.01
N THR A 799 61.30 2.01 8.04
CA THR A 799 60.96 3.23 7.29
C THR A 799 61.63 4.46 7.89
N SER A 800 62.51 5.10 7.12
CA SER A 800 63.15 6.38 7.46
C SER A 800 62.13 7.53 7.52
N PRO A 801 62.23 8.54 8.41
CA PRO A 801 61.18 9.53 8.65
C PRO A 801 60.94 10.55 7.52
N ASN A 802 61.73 10.51 6.44
CA ASN A 802 61.81 11.60 5.45
C ASN A 802 61.44 11.22 4.01
N GLN A 803 60.71 10.12 3.81
CA GLN A 803 60.22 9.74 2.49
C GLN A 803 58.68 9.80 2.44
N GLN A 804 58.15 10.64 1.53
CA GLN A 804 56.72 10.70 1.21
C GLN A 804 56.17 9.29 0.96
N PRO A 805 54.93 8.98 1.37
CA PRO A 805 54.37 7.63 1.32
C PRO A 805 53.93 7.30 -0.12
N ASN A 806 54.87 7.23 -1.05
CA ASN A 806 54.68 6.68 -2.39
C ASN A 806 55.34 5.30 -2.44
N GLY A 807 54.64 4.33 -1.87
CA GLY A 807 55.09 2.95 -1.82
C GLY A 807 54.36 2.17 -0.73
N ILE A 808 53.05 2.00 -0.87
CA ILE A 808 52.27 1.02 -0.10
C ILE A 808 52.77 -0.37 -0.53
N ALA A 809 53.85 -0.82 0.08
CA ALA A 809 54.46 -2.13 -0.16
C ALA A 809 53.85 -3.16 0.80
N THR A 810 52.98 -3.99 0.24
CA THR A 810 53.01 -5.46 0.41
C THR A 810 52.97 -6.09 1.81
N ALA A 811 52.22 -5.53 2.75
CA ALA A 811 51.46 -6.35 3.70
C ALA A 811 50.03 -6.48 3.13
N GLY A 812 49.55 -7.72 2.97
CA GLY A 812 48.43 -8.07 2.10
C GLY A 812 47.17 -7.23 2.29
N LYS A 813 46.92 -6.30 1.36
CA LYS A 813 45.58 -5.74 1.14
C LYS A 813 44.62 -6.91 0.92
N VAL A 814 43.77 -7.19 1.90
CA VAL A 814 42.59 -8.04 1.72
C VAL A 814 41.83 -7.43 0.54
N LYS A 815 41.82 -8.11 -0.62
CA LYS A 815 41.09 -7.66 -1.80
C LYS A 815 39.62 -7.53 -1.39
N GLY A 816 39.14 -6.30 -1.29
CA GLY A 816 37.72 -6.04 -1.00
C GLY A 816 36.87 -6.65 -2.10
N TYR A 817 36.17 -7.72 -1.79
CA TYR A 817 35.28 -8.39 -2.73
C TYR A 817 34.10 -7.50 -3.10
N ARG A 818 33.68 -7.56 -4.37
CA ARG A 818 32.53 -6.78 -4.83
C ARG A 818 31.25 -7.44 -4.35
N LYS A 819 30.53 -6.76 -3.45
CA LYS A 819 29.22 -7.20 -2.95
C LYS A 819 28.19 -7.30 -4.09
N VAL A 820 27.14 -8.08 -3.85
CA VAL A 820 26.00 -8.21 -4.77
C VAL A 820 25.35 -6.83 -4.97
N GLY A 821 25.04 -6.48 -6.23
CA GLY A 821 24.39 -5.21 -6.56
C GLY A 821 22.94 -5.12 -6.04
N LEU A 822 22.37 -3.91 -6.04
CA LEU A 822 21.03 -3.62 -5.49
C LEU A 822 19.93 -4.52 -6.04
N PHE A 823 19.96 -4.80 -7.35
CA PHE A 823 18.98 -5.67 -8.00
C PHE A 823 19.13 -7.14 -7.57
N GLY A 824 20.37 -7.62 -7.43
CA GLY A 824 20.63 -8.97 -6.91
C GLY A 824 20.17 -9.12 -5.47
N GLN A 825 20.42 -8.12 -4.62
CA GLN A 825 19.91 -8.06 -3.25
C GLN A 825 18.37 -8.10 -3.23
N PHE A 826 17.72 -7.31 -4.08
CA PHE A 826 16.26 -7.31 -4.22
C PHE A 826 15.75 -8.71 -4.57
N ILE A 827 16.30 -9.39 -5.57
CA ILE A 827 15.86 -10.76 -5.94
C ILE A 827 16.01 -11.75 -4.78
N ILE A 828 17.13 -11.71 -4.06
CA ILE A 828 17.37 -12.62 -2.92
C ILE A 828 16.34 -12.35 -1.81
N LEU A 829 16.17 -11.08 -1.45
CA LEU A 829 15.22 -10.67 -0.41
C LEU A 829 13.76 -10.97 -0.82
N SER A 830 13.41 -10.76 -2.08
CA SER A 830 12.10 -11.10 -2.63
C SER A 830 11.82 -12.60 -2.59
N LYS A 831 12.82 -13.44 -2.89
CA LYS A 831 12.69 -14.90 -2.73
C LYS A 831 12.49 -15.28 -1.27
N ARG A 832 13.22 -14.63 -0.36
CA ARG A 832 13.09 -14.83 1.09
C ARG A 832 11.70 -14.45 1.60
N THR A 833 11.20 -13.26 1.24
CA THR A 833 9.87 -12.78 1.64
C THR A 833 8.76 -13.62 1.03
N TRP A 834 8.86 -14.00 -0.25
CA TRP A 834 7.88 -14.88 -0.90
C TRP A 834 7.80 -16.25 -0.23
N ARG A 835 8.95 -16.87 0.09
CA ARG A 835 9.00 -18.15 0.83
C ARG A 835 8.36 -18.02 2.21
N ASN A 836 8.64 -16.92 2.92
CA ASN A 836 8.06 -16.63 4.22
C ASN A 836 6.52 -16.53 4.12
N LEU A 837 6.01 -15.74 3.17
CA LEU A 837 4.58 -15.55 2.94
C LEU A 837 3.88 -16.87 2.58
N TYR A 838 4.45 -17.64 1.66
CA TYR A 838 3.87 -18.90 1.21
C TYR A 838 3.84 -19.98 2.30
N ARG A 839 4.85 -20.03 3.18
CA ARG A 839 4.92 -20.99 4.29
C ARG A 839 4.13 -20.58 5.52
N ASN A 840 3.67 -19.32 5.58
CA ASN A 840 2.70 -18.81 6.55
C ASN A 840 1.33 -18.58 5.88
N PRO A 841 0.67 -19.65 5.36
CA PRO A 841 -0.58 -19.47 4.60
C PRO A 841 -1.73 -18.97 5.47
N MET A 842 -1.65 -19.07 6.79
CA MET A 842 -2.74 -18.67 7.70
C MET A 842 -3.14 -17.21 7.50
N LEU A 843 -2.16 -16.28 7.47
CA LEU A 843 -2.46 -14.85 7.31
C LEU A 843 -3.10 -14.55 5.95
N MET A 844 -2.55 -15.12 4.88
CA MET A 844 -3.05 -14.93 3.52
C MET A 844 -4.46 -15.53 3.35
N LEU A 845 -4.65 -16.76 3.83
CA LEU A 845 -5.94 -17.47 3.78
C LEU A 845 -7.01 -16.71 4.57
N THR A 846 -6.68 -16.20 5.76
CA THR A 846 -7.61 -15.40 6.57
C THR A 846 -8.06 -14.13 5.82
N HIS A 847 -7.15 -13.42 5.14
CA HIS A 847 -7.54 -12.24 4.35
C HIS A 847 -8.45 -12.57 3.17
N TYR A 848 -8.19 -13.66 2.45
CA TYR A 848 -9.03 -14.08 1.34
C TYR A 848 -10.39 -14.57 1.82
N ALA A 849 -10.42 -15.37 2.90
CA ALA A 849 -11.65 -15.86 3.49
C ALA A 849 -12.55 -14.71 4.00
N ILE A 850 -11.97 -13.73 4.70
CA ILE A 850 -12.71 -12.54 5.17
C ILE A 850 -13.26 -11.75 3.99
N ALA A 851 -12.47 -11.55 2.92
CA ALA A 851 -12.94 -10.84 1.73
C ALA A 851 -14.15 -11.52 1.07
N ILE A 852 -14.14 -12.86 0.96
CA ILE A 852 -15.25 -13.62 0.37
C ILE A 852 -16.49 -13.57 1.26
N VAL A 853 -16.35 -13.83 2.56
CA VAL A 853 -17.47 -13.81 3.51
C VAL A 853 -18.11 -12.42 3.54
N LEU A 854 -17.29 -11.38 3.56
CA LEU A 854 -17.76 -9.99 3.49
C LEU A 854 -18.44 -9.69 2.16
N ALA A 855 -17.91 -10.18 1.04
CA ALA A 855 -18.50 -10.00 -0.28
C ALA A 855 -19.89 -10.59 -0.38
N VAL A 856 -20.04 -11.86 0.03
CA VAL A 856 -21.31 -12.56 0.00
C VAL A 856 -22.31 -11.92 0.96
N PHE A 857 -21.85 -11.50 2.15
CA PHE A 857 -22.69 -10.82 3.13
C PHE A 857 -23.22 -9.47 2.61
N LEU A 858 -22.35 -8.62 2.06
CA LEU A 858 -22.76 -7.33 1.48
C LEU A 858 -23.62 -7.52 0.22
N GLY A 859 -23.24 -8.47 -0.65
CA GLY A 859 -24.02 -8.80 -1.85
C GLY A 859 -25.41 -9.36 -1.53
N PHE A 860 -25.56 -10.09 -0.42
CA PHE A 860 -26.86 -10.56 0.06
C PHE A 860 -27.73 -9.43 0.62
N LEU A 861 -27.15 -8.53 1.42
CA LEU A 861 -27.90 -7.41 2.02
C LEU A 861 -28.37 -6.39 0.99
N PHE A 862 -27.55 -6.11 -0.02
CA PHE A 862 -27.83 -5.14 -1.08
C PHE A 862 -28.20 -5.82 -2.41
N PHE A 863 -28.81 -7.01 -2.34
CA PHE A 863 -29.15 -7.80 -3.51
C PHE A 863 -30.18 -7.07 -4.39
N GLY A 864 -29.87 -6.91 -5.68
CA GLY A 864 -30.79 -6.34 -6.68
C GLY A 864 -31.20 -4.90 -6.40
N LEU A 865 -30.29 -3.96 -6.62
CA LEU A 865 -30.55 -2.53 -6.45
C LEU A 865 -31.54 -2.00 -7.51
N THR A 866 -32.57 -1.31 -7.07
CA THR A 866 -33.60 -0.70 -7.92
C THR A 866 -33.20 0.72 -8.37
N ASP A 867 -33.76 1.27 -9.44
CA ASP A 867 -33.39 2.57 -10.04
C ASP A 867 -34.28 3.74 -9.55
N ASP A 868 -34.61 3.72 -8.26
CA ASP A 868 -35.44 4.72 -7.57
C ASP A 868 -34.67 5.36 -6.40
N ILE A 869 -35.22 6.41 -5.79
CA ILE A 869 -34.54 7.18 -4.73
C ILE A 869 -34.06 6.29 -3.57
N LYS A 870 -34.85 5.27 -3.19
CA LYS A 870 -34.45 4.30 -2.16
C LYS A 870 -33.25 3.46 -2.63
N GLY A 871 -33.25 3.05 -3.90
CA GLY A 871 -32.13 2.37 -4.54
C GLY A 871 -30.86 3.22 -4.58
N PHE A 872 -30.96 4.54 -4.79
CA PHE A 872 -29.82 5.46 -4.67
C PHE A 872 -29.23 5.49 -3.25
N GLN A 873 -30.08 5.56 -2.22
CA GLN A 873 -29.62 5.48 -0.83
C GLN A 873 -28.93 4.13 -0.52
N ASN A 874 -29.47 3.03 -1.04
CA ASN A 874 -28.86 1.71 -0.90
C ASN A 874 -27.48 1.62 -1.60
N ARG A 875 -27.29 2.26 -2.77
CA ARG A 875 -25.98 2.38 -3.45
C ARG A 875 -24.96 3.14 -2.60
N LEU A 876 -25.36 4.28 -2.03
CA LEU A 876 -24.51 5.05 -1.11
C LEU A 876 -24.09 4.19 0.09
N GLY A 877 -25.04 3.47 0.69
CA GLY A 877 -24.77 2.54 1.80
C GLY A 877 -23.81 1.41 1.42
N LEU A 878 -24.01 0.79 0.25
CA LEU A 878 -23.14 -0.26 -0.27
C LEU A 878 -21.69 0.21 -0.39
N PHE A 879 -21.44 1.32 -1.10
CA PHE A 879 -20.07 1.82 -1.28
C PHE A 879 -19.42 2.24 0.05
N PHE A 880 -20.20 2.82 0.96
CA PHE A 880 -19.73 3.17 2.30
C PHE A 880 -19.25 1.94 3.07
N PHE A 881 -20.08 0.88 3.16
CA PHE A 881 -19.73 -0.32 3.91
C PHE A 881 -18.60 -1.13 3.27
N VAL A 882 -18.56 -1.19 1.93
CA VAL A 882 -17.45 -1.81 1.17
C VAL A 882 -16.13 -1.12 1.54
N LEU A 883 -16.07 0.22 1.47
CA LEU A 883 -14.86 0.97 1.82
C LEU A 883 -14.52 0.86 3.31
N ALA A 884 -15.49 0.96 4.22
CA ALA A 884 -15.25 0.93 5.65
C ALA A 884 -14.71 -0.41 6.13
N LEU A 885 -15.43 -1.50 5.85
CA LEU A 885 -15.08 -2.84 6.34
C LEU A 885 -13.75 -3.30 5.73
N PHE A 886 -13.50 -2.97 4.47
CA PHE A 886 -12.25 -3.30 3.82
C PHE A 886 -11.09 -2.40 4.26
N GLY A 887 -11.34 -1.10 4.43
CA GLY A 887 -10.37 -0.13 4.94
C GLY A 887 -9.82 -0.53 6.31
N PHE A 888 -10.68 -0.92 7.26
CA PHE A 888 -10.22 -1.39 8.58
C PHE A 888 -9.50 -2.74 8.52
N SER A 889 -9.79 -3.60 7.54
CA SER A 889 -9.06 -4.86 7.33
C SER A 889 -7.56 -4.62 7.03
N THR A 890 -7.17 -3.44 6.55
CA THR A 890 -5.78 -3.07 6.25
C THR A 890 -4.88 -2.90 7.46
N LEU A 891 -5.43 -2.76 8.67
CA LEU A 891 -4.67 -2.61 9.92
C LEU A 891 -3.71 -3.78 10.20
N THR A 892 -4.03 -4.95 9.64
CA THR A 892 -3.18 -6.14 9.66
C THR A 892 -1.80 -5.96 9.00
N VAL A 893 -1.56 -4.89 8.22
CA VAL A 893 -0.19 -4.55 7.75
C VAL A 893 0.76 -4.30 8.91
N LEU A 894 0.26 -3.76 10.03
CA LEU A 894 1.07 -3.44 11.21
C LEU A 894 1.70 -4.69 11.85
N THR A 895 0.99 -5.82 11.82
CA THR A 895 1.45 -7.07 12.43
C THR A 895 2.49 -7.79 11.59
N VAL A 896 2.62 -7.44 10.30
CA VAL A 896 3.57 -8.05 9.37
C VAL A 896 4.97 -7.42 9.46
N PHE A 897 5.04 -6.10 9.69
CA PHE A 897 6.33 -5.39 9.79
C PHE A 897 6.93 -5.44 11.21
N ALA A 898 6.10 -5.42 12.25
CA ALA A 898 6.54 -5.38 13.64
C ALA A 898 7.56 -6.49 14.04
N PRO A 899 7.33 -7.79 13.72
CA PRO A 899 8.27 -8.84 14.12
C PRO A 899 9.57 -8.83 13.30
N GLU A 900 9.53 -8.40 12.05
CA GLU A 900 10.71 -8.34 11.18
C GLU A 900 11.60 -7.12 11.43
N ARG A 901 11.07 -6.08 12.09
CA ARG A 901 11.79 -4.84 12.37
C ARG A 901 13.14 -5.09 13.06
N LEU A 902 13.16 -5.97 14.07
CA LEU A 902 14.37 -6.26 14.84
C LEU A 902 15.43 -6.95 13.98
N LEU A 903 15.01 -7.92 13.16
CA LEU A 903 15.88 -8.57 12.19
C LEU A 903 16.47 -7.55 11.20
N PHE A 904 15.62 -6.70 10.61
CA PHE A 904 16.04 -5.66 9.66
C PHE A 904 17.08 -4.71 10.26
N THR A 905 16.86 -4.20 11.48
CA THR A 905 17.81 -3.27 12.12
C THR A 905 19.19 -3.89 12.31
N ARG A 906 19.25 -5.20 12.58
CA ARG A 906 20.49 -5.92 12.85
C ARG A 906 21.22 -6.32 11.58
N GLU A 907 20.51 -6.85 10.59
CA GLU A 907 21.07 -7.12 9.26
C GLU A 907 21.60 -5.84 8.61
N ARG A 908 20.92 -4.70 8.83
CA ARG A 908 21.39 -3.37 8.41
C ARG A 908 22.67 -2.94 9.15
N ALA A 909 22.75 -3.14 10.48
CA ALA A 909 23.94 -2.79 11.26
C ALA A 909 25.19 -3.57 10.81
N LYS A 910 24.99 -4.84 10.42
CA LYS A 910 26.01 -5.74 9.85
C LYS A 910 26.29 -5.50 8.37
N GLY A 911 25.48 -4.70 7.68
CA GLY A 911 25.68 -4.33 6.28
C GLY A 911 25.40 -5.47 5.29
N TYR A 912 24.37 -6.27 5.56
CA TYR A 912 23.93 -7.40 4.72
C TYR A 912 23.36 -6.90 3.37
N TYR A 913 22.55 -5.85 3.39
CA TYR A 913 21.89 -5.31 2.19
C TYR A 913 21.56 -3.82 2.35
N SER A 914 21.23 -3.19 1.22
CA SER A 914 20.73 -1.82 1.21
C SER A 914 19.29 -1.74 1.72
N PRO A 915 18.92 -0.68 2.46
CA PRO A 915 17.55 -0.49 2.95
C PRO A 915 16.50 -0.43 1.83
N VAL A 916 16.88 0.14 0.68
CA VAL A 916 16.01 0.26 -0.51
C VAL A 916 15.63 -1.12 -1.03
N SER A 917 16.60 -2.04 -1.17
CA SER A 917 16.36 -3.39 -1.67
C SER A 917 15.40 -4.17 -0.76
N TYR A 918 15.52 -4.02 0.57
CA TYR A 918 14.59 -4.63 1.52
C TYR A 918 13.19 -4.04 1.44
N PHE A 919 13.08 -2.70 1.48
CA PHE A 919 11.77 -2.04 1.42
C PHE A 919 11.03 -2.36 0.14
N ALA A 920 11.71 -2.30 -1.01
CA ALA A 920 11.12 -2.65 -2.30
C ALA A 920 10.65 -4.11 -2.34
N ALA A 921 11.47 -5.05 -1.85
CA ALA A 921 11.09 -6.47 -1.79
C ALA A 921 9.87 -6.69 -0.89
N LYS A 922 9.80 -5.99 0.25
CA LYS A 922 8.68 -6.06 1.19
C LYS A 922 7.40 -5.48 0.58
N VAL A 923 7.45 -4.27 0.01
CA VAL A 923 6.28 -3.64 -0.64
C VAL A 923 5.76 -4.52 -1.79
N PHE A 924 6.62 -5.01 -2.67
CA PHE A 924 6.15 -5.73 -3.86
C PHE A 924 5.62 -7.13 -3.54
N PHE A 925 6.28 -7.91 -2.68
CA PHE A 925 5.93 -9.32 -2.46
C PHE A 925 5.07 -9.58 -1.23
N ASP A 926 4.90 -8.59 -0.35
CA ASP A 926 4.06 -8.71 0.83
C ASP A 926 2.74 -7.92 0.66
N ILE A 927 2.84 -6.64 0.26
CA ILE A 927 1.67 -5.78 0.13
C ILE A 927 0.84 -6.17 -1.09
N VAL A 928 1.44 -6.46 -2.24
CA VAL A 928 0.66 -6.75 -3.47
C VAL A 928 -0.20 -8.00 -3.31
N PRO A 929 0.32 -9.19 -2.92
CA PRO A 929 -0.56 -10.37 -2.80
C PRO A 929 -1.65 -10.19 -1.75
N LEU A 930 -1.33 -9.59 -0.60
CA LEU A 930 -2.28 -9.43 0.51
C LEU A 930 -3.25 -8.25 0.34
N ARG A 931 -2.99 -7.30 -0.57
CA ARG A 931 -3.81 -6.08 -0.73
C ARG A 931 -4.33 -5.83 -2.13
N LEU A 932 -3.78 -6.46 -3.16
CA LEU A 932 -4.31 -6.37 -4.52
C LEU A 932 -5.41 -7.40 -4.77
N ILE A 933 -5.19 -8.65 -4.33
CA ILE A 933 -6.08 -9.77 -4.63
C ILE A 933 -7.42 -9.72 -3.86
N PRO A 934 -7.46 -9.45 -2.54
CA PRO A 934 -8.74 -9.47 -1.84
C PRO A 934 -9.76 -8.39 -2.27
N PRO A 935 -9.42 -7.13 -2.63
CA PRO A 935 -10.43 -6.21 -3.19
C PRO A 935 -10.93 -6.65 -4.56
N ILE A 936 -10.11 -7.32 -5.37
CA ILE A 936 -10.53 -7.89 -6.65
C ILE A 936 -11.57 -9.00 -6.41
N ILE A 937 -11.28 -9.92 -5.48
CA ILE A 937 -12.22 -10.99 -5.11
C ILE A 937 -13.55 -10.39 -4.59
N LEU A 938 -13.46 -9.42 -3.68
CA LEU A 938 -14.63 -8.71 -3.14
C LEU A 938 -15.47 -8.08 -4.27
N GLY A 939 -14.82 -7.32 -5.16
CA GLY A 939 -15.51 -6.60 -6.22
C GLY A 939 -16.12 -7.50 -7.28
N VAL A 940 -15.44 -8.59 -7.67
CA VAL A 940 -15.97 -9.60 -8.62
C VAL A 940 -17.24 -10.27 -8.10
N ILE A 941 -17.37 -10.43 -6.78
CA ILE A 941 -18.56 -11.05 -6.17
C ILE A 941 -19.66 -10.01 -5.94
N VAL A 942 -19.34 -8.87 -5.32
CA VAL A 942 -20.34 -7.85 -4.94
C VAL A 942 -20.98 -7.20 -6.16
N TYR A 943 -20.19 -6.81 -7.17
CA TYR A 943 -20.66 -6.03 -8.31
C TYR A 943 -21.83 -6.68 -9.07
N PRO A 944 -21.74 -7.95 -9.51
CA PRO A 944 -22.87 -8.63 -10.15
C PRO A 944 -23.99 -8.99 -9.17
N MET A 945 -23.70 -9.28 -7.89
CA MET A 945 -24.74 -9.64 -6.91
C MET A 945 -25.69 -8.48 -6.60
N THR A 946 -25.16 -7.26 -6.52
CA THR A 946 -25.96 -6.07 -6.20
C THR A 946 -26.67 -5.48 -7.43
N GLY A 947 -26.31 -5.88 -8.65
CA GLY A 947 -26.92 -5.38 -9.87
C GLY A 947 -26.51 -3.94 -10.23
N LEU A 948 -25.23 -3.60 -10.03
CA LEU A 948 -24.64 -2.35 -10.53
C LEU A 948 -24.63 -2.34 -12.08
N ILE A 949 -24.30 -1.19 -12.69
CA ILE A 949 -24.35 -1.04 -14.16
C ILE A 949 -23.57 -2.18 -14.86
N PRO A 950 -24.18 -2.99 -15.73
CA PRO A 950 -23.54 -4.18 -16.31
C PRO A 950 -22.62 -3.84 -17.49
N ALA A 951 -21.70 -2.89 -17.32
CA ALA A 951 -20.79 -2.44 -18.37
C ALA A 951 -19.31 -2.64 -17.96
N TRP A 952 -18.50 -3.15 -18.89
CA TRP A 952 -17.09 -3.47 -18.63
C TRP A 952 -16.23 -2.27 -18.20
N PRO A 953 -16.33 -1.09 -18.82
CA PRO A 953 -15.55 0.07 -18.38
C PRO A 953 -15.89 0.50 -16.95
N GLU A 954 -17.17 0.45 -16.56
CA GLU A 954 -17.70 0.85 -15.25
C GLU A 954 -17.25 -0.14 -14.18
N PHE A 955 -17.25 -1.43 -14.50
CA PHE A 955 -16.70 -2.50 -13.65
C PHE A 955 -15.19 -2.32 -13.40
N LEU A 956 -14.41 -2.05 -14.45
CA LEU A 956 -12.96 -1.86 -14.32
C LEU A 956 -12.62 -0.62 -13.49
N LYS A 957 -13.34 0.50 -13.67
CA LYS A 957 -13.21 1.70 -12.84
C LYS A 957 -13.55 1.39 -11.38
N PHE A 958 -14.62 0.65 -11.12
CA PHE A 958 -15.00 0.20 -9.78
C PHE A 958 -13.89 -0.61 -9.09
N ILE A 959 -13.33 -1.63 -9.77
CA ILE A 959 -12.21 -2.42 -9.25
C ILE A 959 -10.97 -1.56 -9.03
N LEU A 960 -10.66 -0.63 -9.94
CA LEU A 960 -9.54 0.29 -9.82
C LEU A 960 -9.62 1.14 -8.54
N PHE A 961 -10.79 1.73 -8.25
CA PHE A 961 -10.99 2.50 -7.02
C PHE A 961 -10.83 1.65 -5.75
N LEU A 962 -11.37 0.43 -5.73
CA LEU A 962 -11.20 -0.48 -4.58
C LEU A 962 -9.74 -0.85 -4.34
N VAL A 963 -9.00 -1.15 -5.41
CA VAL A 963 -7.58 -1.50 -5.34
C VAL A 963 -6.74 -0.30 -4.88
N LEU A 964 -6.93 0.87 -5.49
CA LEU A 964 -6.19 2.09 -5.14
C LEU A 964 -6.45 2.53 -3.70
N PHE A 965 -7.71 2.48 -3.26
CA PHE A 965 -8.08 2.77 -1.88
C PHE A 965 -7.37 1.82 -0.90
N ASN A 966 -7.38 0.52 -1.18
CA ASN A 966 -6.76 -0.46 -0.29
C ASN A 966 -5.23 -0.32 -0.24
N LEU A 967 -4.59 -0.01 -1.36
CA LEU A 967 -3.16 0.28 -1.42
C LEU A 967 -2.80 1.56 -0.66
N ALA A 968 -3.61 2.62 -0.78
CA ALA A 968 -3.42 3.86 -0.04
C ALA A 968 -3.58 3.66 1.48
N ALA A 969 -4.62 2.94 1.92
CA ALA A 969 -4.84 2.60 3.33
C ALA A 969 -3.68 1.75 3.89
N ALA A 970 -3.21 0.77 3.12
CA ALA A 970 -2.06 -0.05 3.49
C ALA A 970 -0.76 0.77 3.62
N ALA A 971 -0.53 1.72 2.71
CA ALA A 971 0.64 2.61 2.77
C ALA A 971 0.63 3.51 4.02
N ILE A 972 -0.53 4.06 4.39
CA ILE A 972 -0.69 4.84 5.63
C ILE A 972 -0.41 3.98 6.86
N CYS A 973 -1.02 2.79 6.95
CA CYS A 973 -0.78 1.87 8.06
C CYS A 973 0.69 1.45 8.15
N LEU A 974 1.35 1.19 7.01
CA LEU A 974 2.78 0.86 6.98
C LEU A 974 3.64 2.01 7.51
N PHE A 975 3.38 3.24 7.08
CA PHE A 975 4.09 4.42 7.58
C PHE A 975 3.97 4.55 9.10
N ILE A 976 2.76 4.42 9.64
CA ILE A 976 2.50 4.47 11.08
C ILE A 976 3.25 3.34 11.81
N GLY A 977 3.21 2.11 11.27
CA GLY A 977 3.91 0.96 11.84
C GLY A 977 5.44 1.10 11.88
N ILE A 978 6.02 1.89 10.97
CA ILE A 978 7.46 2.17 10.97
C ILE A 978 7.80 3.26 12.00
N VAL A 979 6.98 4.32 12.08
CA VAL A 979 7.19 5.46 12.98
C VAL A 979 7.09 5.04 14.45
N PHE A 980 6.07 4.25 14.81
CA PHE A 980 5.84 3.84 16.19
C PHE A 980 6.55 2.51 16.51
N ARG A 981 7.28 2.47 17.64
CA ARG A 981 7.97 1.25 18.12
C ARG A 981 7.02 0.21 18.70
N ASN A 982 6.00 0.67 19.41
CA ASN A 982 5.04 -0.20 20.07
C ASN A 982 3.86 -0.48 19.11
N SER A 983 3.63 -1.76 18.81
CA SER A 983 2.56 -2.21 17.91
C SER A 983 1.16 -1.84 18.42
N GLY A 984 0.94 -1.85 19.73
CA GLY A 984 -0.33 -1.44 20.34
C GLY A 984 -0.64 0.04 20.10
N VAL A 985 0.37 0.91 20.26
CA VAL A 985 0.24 2.35 20.00
C VAL A 985 0.02 2.62 18.50
N ALA A 986 0.77 1.91 17.64
CA ALA A 986 0.60 2.02 16.18
C ALA A 986 -0.82 1.66 15.74
N ASN A 987 -1.39 0.60 16.32
CA ASN A 987 -2.76 0.17 16.02
C ASN A 987 -3.80 1.21 16.46
N LEU A 988 -3.69 1.74 17.69
CA LEU A 988 -4.58 2.78 18.20
C LEU A 988 -4.58 4.03 17.30
N VAL A 989 -3.39 4.51 16.93
CA VAL A 989 -3.23 5.69 16.05
C VAL A 989 -3.80 5.42 14.66
N SER A 990 -3.57 4.23 14.09
CA SER A 990 -4.09 3.87 12.77
C SER A 990 -5.61 3.80 12.75
N ILE A 991 -6.24 3.21 13.77
CA ILE A 991 -7.71 3.18 13.91
C ILE A 991 -8.27 4.61 13.99
N LEU A 992 -7.65 5.48 14.80
CA LEU A 992 -8.10 6.86 14.96
C LEU A 992 -8.02 7.65 13.64
N ILE A 993 -6.91 7.51 12.90
CA ILE A 993 -6.73 8.16 11.59
C ILE A 993 -7.75 7.64 10.57
N MET A 994 -7.99 6.33 10.54
CA MET A 994 -8.98 5.73 9.63
C MET A 994 -10.42 6.15 9.96
N LEU A 995 -10.79 6.21 11.25
CA LEU A 995 -12.10 6.73 11.68
C LEU A 995 -12.27 8.21 11.33
N PHE A 996 -11.25 9.02 11.54
CA PHE A 996 -11.27 10.43 11.17
C PHE A 996 -11.43 10.58 9.65
N SER A 997 -10.68 9.82 8.87
CA SER A 997 -10.84 9.81 7.41
C SER A 997 -12.26 9.38 6.99
N LEU A 998 -12.84 8.36 7.64
CA LEU A 998 -14.21 7.90 7.36
C LEU A 998 -15.27 8.99 7.62
N LEU A 999 -15.12 9.77 8.68
CA LEU A 999 -16.03 10.88 9.03
C LEU A 999 -16.14 11.91 7.88
N PHE A 1000 -15.01 12.21 7.22
CA PHE A 1000 -14.94 13.16 6.11
C PHE A 1000 -15.09 12.50 4.72
N SER A 1001 -15.70 11.31 4.63
CA SER A 1001 -15.92 10.61 3.35
C SER A 1001 -16.89 11.31 2.38
N GLY A 1002 -17.71 12.24 2.88
CA GLY A 1002 -18.82 12.87 2.14
C GLY A 1002 -20.17 12.19 2.34
N PHE A 1003 -20.22 11.03 3.02
CA PHE A 1003 -21.47 10.34 3.38
C PHE A 1003 -22.12 10.92 4.65
N PHE A 1004 -21.34 11.12 5.73
CA PHE A 1004 -21.86 11.63 7.01
C PHE A 1004 -21.94 13.16 7.09
N LEU A 1005 -21.01 13.85 6.43
CA LEU A 1005 -20.92 15.30 6.41
C LEU A 1005 -20.94 15.76 4.95
N ASN A 1006 -21.96 16.53 4.59
CA ASN A 1006 -22.05 17.15 3.27
C ASN A 1006 -20.98 18.24 3.14
N LYS A 1007 -20.26 18.25 2.01
CA LYS A 1007 -19.18 19.20 1.66
C LYS A 1007 -19.56 20.67 1.88
N ASP A 1008 -20.79 21.05 1.56
CA ASP A 1008 -21.23 22.45 1.65
C ASP A 1008 -21.53 22.90 3.09
N SER A 1009 -21.82 21.94 3.98
CA SER A 1009 -22.06 22.18 5.40
C SER A 1009 -20.78 22.31 6.24
N ILE A 1010 -19.62 21.92 5.69
CA ILE A 1010 -18.35 21.94 6.42
C ILE A 1010 -17.82 23.38 6.54
N PRO A 1011 -17.49 23.87 7.75
CA PRO A 1011 -16.89 25.19 7.94
C PRO A 1011 -15.62 25.37 7.10
N ALA A 1012 -15.41 26.56 6.52
CA ALA A 1012 -14.27 26.82 5.62
C ALA A 1012 -12.91 26.43 6.22
N ALA A 1013 -12.72 26.63 7.53
CA ALA A 1013 -11.50 26.26 8.26
C ALA A 1013 -11.23 24.75 8.33
N ALA A 1014 -12.27 23.91 8.20
CA ALA A 1014 -12.19 22.45 8.26
C ALA A 1014 -12.27 21.77 6.88
N LYS A 1015 -12.54 22.52 5.80
CA LYS A 1015 -12.68 21.94 4.44
C LYS A 1015 -11.43 21.20 3.95
N TRP A 1016 -10.23 21.62 4.37
CA TRP A 1016 -8.98 20.94 4.00
C TRP A 1016 -8.82 19.54 4.65
N LEU A 1017 -9.54 19.26 5.75
CA LEU A 1017 -9.53 17.93 6.38
C LEU A 1017 -10.21 16.90 5.49
N GLN A 1018 -11.18 17.32 4.69
CA GLN A 1018 -11.83 16.47 3.70
C GLN A 1018 -10.85 16.06 2.58
N SER A 1019 -9.99 16.97 2.12
CA SER A 1019 -8.98 16.63 1.11
C SER A 1019 -7.85 15.74 1.64
N LEU A 1020 -7.74 15.57 2.96
CA LEU A 1020 -6.85 14.61 3.60
C LEU A 1020 -7.46 13.19 3.69
N SER A 1021 -8.76 13.04 3.43
CA SER A 1021 -9.45 11.77 3.57
C SER A 1021 -9.32 10.88 2.33
N ILE A 1022 -8.72 9.70 2.49
CA ILE A 1022 -8.70 8.67 1.42
C ILE A 1022 -10.09 8.10 1.13
N PHE A 1023 -10.98 8.10 2.14
CA PHE A 1023 -12.37 7.65 1.95
C PHE A 1023 -13.15 8.62 1.07
N HIS A 1024 -12.85 9.91 1.12
CA HIS A 1024 -13.53 10.90 0.28
C HIS A 1024 -13.29 10.63 -1.21
N TYR A 1025 -12.03 10.54 -1.62
CA TYR A 1025 -11.67 10.26 -3.02
C TYR A 1025 -12.21 8.91 -3.50
N ALA A 1026 -12.18 7.87 -2.65
CA ALA A 1026 -12.69 6.56 -3.02
C ALA A 1026 -14.22 6.55 -3.13
N PHE A 1027 -14.93 7.21 -2.20
CA PHE A 1027 -16.39 7.24 -2.18
C PHE A 1027 -16.95 8.09 -3.32
N GLU A 1028 -16.42 9.31 -3.52
CA GLU A 1028 -16.82 10.20 -4.64
C GLU A 1028 -16.56 9.52 -5.99
N GLY A 1029 -15.40 8.88 -6.16
CA GLY A 1029 -15.08 8.12 -7.38
C GLY A 1029 -16.03 6.95 -7.67
N LEU A 1030 -16.38 6.15 -6.64
CA LEU A 1030 -17.31 5.03 -6.79
C LEU A 1030 -18.74 5.47 -7.11
N ILE A 1031 -19.25 6.49 -6.42
CA ILE A 1031 -20.63 6.96 -6.62
C ILE A 1031 -20.79 7.71 -7.95
N VAL A 1032 -19.80 8.50 -8.36
CA VAL A 1032 -19.81 9.18 -9.66
C VAL A 1032 -19.75 8.16 -10.79
N ASN A 1033 -18.94 7.10 -10.65
CA ASN A 1033 -18.87 6.02 -11.65
C ASN A 1033 -20.21 5.31 -11.86
N GLU A 1034 -20.98 5.09 -10.80
CA GLU A 1034 -22.27 4.38 -10.86
C GLU A 1034 -23.44 5.29 -11.23
N VAL A 1035 -23.52 6.50 -10.68
CA VAL A 1035 -24.78 7.29 -10.72
C VAL A 1035 -24.77 8.37 -11.81
N ALA A 1036 -23.61 8.77 -12.34
CA ALA A 1036 -23.54 9.89 -13.28
C ALA A 1036 -24.42 9.73 -14.53
N TYR A 1037 -24.61 8.49 -14.99
CA TYR A 1037 -25.36 8.15 -16.21
C TYR A 1037 -26.72 7.50 -15.94
N LEU A 1038 -27.17 7.45 -14.68
CA LEU A 1038 -28.49 6.88 -14.34
C LEU A 1038 -29.56 7.98 -14.29
N SER A 1039 -30.75 7.68 -14.80
CA SER A 1039 -31.97 8.44 -14.52
C SER A 1039 -32.73 7.71 -13.41
N LEU A 1040 -33.01 8.40 -12.30
CA LEU A 1040 -33.71 7.83 -11.15
C LEU A 1040 -35.19 8.22 -11.19
N VAL A 1041 -36.08 7.28 -10.90
CA VAL A 1041 -37.52 7.52 -10.84
C VAL A 1041 -37.93 7.89 -9.42
N ASP A 1042 -38.62 9.02 -9.26
CA ASP A 1042 -39.30 9.40 -8.02
C ASP A 1042 -40.82 9.25 -8.18
N HIS A 1043 -41.39 8.26 -7.48
CA HIS A 1043 -42.83 8.05 -7.43
C HIS A 1043 -43.46 9.00 -6.40
N LYS A 1044 -43.92 10.17 -6.84
CA LYS A 1044 -44.53 11.17 -5.95
C LYS A 1044 -45.89 11.63 -6.45
N TYR A 1045 -46.89 11.57 -5.57
CA TYR A 1045 -48.28 11.95 -5.88
C TYR A 1045 -48.92 11.18 -7.06
N GLY A 1046 -48.48 9.94 -7.32
CA GLY A 1046 -48.98 9.14 -8.44
C GLY A 1046 -48.40 9.53 -9.80
N LEU A 1047 -47.35 10.36 -9.82
CA LEU A 1047 -46.57 10.71 -11.01
C LEU A 1047 -45.14 10.18 -10.86
N ASP A 1048 -44.59 9.70 -11.96
CA ASP A 1048 -43.22 9.20 -12.05
C ASP A 1048 -42.34 10.33 -12.58
N ILE A 1049 -41.65 11.02 -11.66
CA ILE A 1049 -40.76 12.13 -12.00
C ILE A 1049 -39.37 11.55 -12.21
N GLU A 1050 -38.83 11.68 -13.42
CA GLU A 1050 -37.47 11.29 -13.72
C GLU A 1050 -36.49 12.40 -13.34
N VAL A 1051 -35.51 12.06 -12.50
CA VAL A 1051 -34.45 12.98 -12.10
C VAL A 1051 -33.10 12.42 -12.58
N PRO A 1052 -32.31 13.21 -13.34
CA PRO A 1052 -30.98 12.76 -13.75
C PRO A 1052 -30.07 12.62 -12.52
N GLY A 1053 -29.34 11.50 -12.45
CA GLY A 1053 -28.45 11.18 -11.34
C GLY A 1053 -27.35 12.21 -11.13
N SER A 1054 -26.91 12.88 -12.19
CA SER A 1054 -25.97 14.02 -12.15
C SER A 1054 -26.48 15.20 -11.32
N ALA A 1055 -27.78 15.51 -11.38
CA ALA A 1055 -28.39 16.56 -10.57
C ALA A 1055 -28.48 16.17 -9.09
N ILE A 1056 -28.75 14.90 -8.80
CA ILE A 1056 -28.74 14.36 -7.44
C ILE A 1056 -27.33 14.41 -6.87
N LEU A 1057 -26.32 13.94 -7.60
CA LEU A 1057 -24.91 14.00 -7.19
C LEU A 1057 -24.49 15.44 -6.85
N SER A 1058 -24.83 16.41 -7.69
CA SER A 1058 -24.54 17.82 -7.43
C SER A 1058 -25.25 18.34 -6.18
N SER A 1059 -26.48 17.88 -5.90
CA SER A 1059 -27.24 18.29 -4.71
C SER A 1059 -26.64 17.74 -3.41
N PHE A 1060 -25.97 16.59 -3.46
CA PHE A 1060 -25.22 16.02 -2.34
C PHE A 1060 -23.78 16.56 -2.23
N GLY A 1061 -23.39 17.50 -3.09
CA GLY A 1061 -22.06 18.14 -3.07
C GLY A 1061 -20.96 17.33 -3.77
N PHE A 1062 -21.31 16.32 -4.56
CA PHE A 1062 -20.37 15.52 -5.37
C PHE A 1062 -20.14 16.14 -6.74
N SER A 1063 -18.92 16.04 -7.23
CA SER A 1063 -18.47 16.66 -8.48
C SER A 1063 -18.49 15.63 -9.62
N THR A 1064 -19.40 15.75 -10.57
CA THR A 1064 -19.58 14.76 -11.66
C THR A 1064 -18.37 14.62 -12.58
N GLN A 1065 -17.52 15.65 -12.67
CA GLN A 1065 -16.29 15.63 -13.49
C GLN A 1065 -15.03 15.22 -12.71
N ALA A 1066 -15.13 14.93 -11.40
CA ALA A 1066 -13.95 14.69 -10.56
C ALA A 1066 -13.39 13.26 -10.61
N LEU A 1067 -14.04 12.33 -11.31
CA LEU A 1067 -13.67 10.91 -11.31
C LEU A 1067 -12.15 10.66 -11.51
N TRP A 1068 -11.53 11.24 -12.53
CA TRP A 1068 -10.09 11.07 -12.75
C TRP A 1068 -9.23 11.84 -11.76
N ARG A 1069 -9.71 12.99 -11.26
CA ARG A 1069 -9.03 13.77 -10.23
C ARG A 1069 -8.93 12.97 -8.93
N ASP A 1070 -9.99 12.26 -8.57
CA ASP A 1070 -10.04 11.44 -7.35
C ASP A 1070 -9.19 10.18 -7.48
N CYS A 1071 -9.21 9.55 -8.66
CA CYS A 1071 -8.32 8.43 -8.99
C CYS A 1071 -6.83 8.83 -8.85
N ILE A 1072 -6.45 9.98 -9.44
CA ILE A 1072 -5.09 10.51 -9.32
C ILE A 1072 -4.79 10.89 -7.86
N GLY A 1073 -5.75 11.49 -7.15
CA GLY A 1073 -5.65 11.82 -5.74
C GLY A 1073 -5.28 10.61 -4.88
N LEU A 1074 -5.99 9.48 -5.04
CA LEU A 1074 -5.69 8.23 -4.34
C LEU A 1074 -4.31 7.67 -4.69
N ALA A 1075 -3.94 7.67 -5.97
CA ALA A 1075 -2.64 7.18 -6.41
C ALA A 1075 -1.48 8.01 -5.85
N VAL A 1076 -1.63 9.34 -5.83
CA VAL A 1076 -0.66 10.29 -5.24
C VAL A 1076 -0.59 10.11 -3.72
N PHE A 1077 -1.73 9.94 -3.04
CA PHE A 1077 -1.77 9.63 -1.61
C PHE A 1077 -1.02 8.33 -1.30
N GLY A 1078 -1.35 7.22 -1.99
CA GLY A 1078 -0.66 5.95 -1.80
C GLY A 1078 0.84 6.06 -2.08
N GLY A 1079 1.23 6.67 -3.20
CA GLY A 1079 2.64 6.84 -3.57
C GLY A 1079 3.43 7.70 -2.58
N SER A 1080 2.86 8.82 -2.13
CA SER A 1080 3.49 9.72 -1.15
C SER A 1080 3.71 9.03 0.20
N PHE A 1081 2.73 8.27 0.72
CA PHE A 1081 2.90 7.53 1.97
C PHE A 1081 3.88 6.37 1.85
N VAL A 1082 4.02 5.73 0.67
CA VAL A 1082 5.08 4.73 0.43
C VAL A 1082 6.46 5.39 0.49
N ILE A 1083 6.63 6.58 -0.11
CA ILE A 1083 7.90 7.33 -0.03
C ILE A 1083 8.18 7.78 1.40
N LEU A 1084 7.17 8.30 2.11
CA LEU A 1084 7.30 8.67 3.53
C LEU A 1084 7.63 7.46 4.41
N ALA A 1085 7.04 6.29 4.15
CA ALA A 1085 7.38 5.04 4.83
C ALA A 1085 8.83 4.64 4.60
N TYR A 1086 9.32 4.75 3.36
CA TYR A 1086 10.73 4.53 3.04
C TYR A 1086 11.65 5.53 3.77
N LEU A 1087 11.32 6.83 3.74
CA LEU A 1087 12.09 7.87 4.43
C LEU A 1087 12.10 7.65 5.95
N ALA A 1088 10.95 7.33 6.53
CA ALA A 1088 10.82 6.99 7.95
C ALA A 1088 11.66 5.76 8.31
N MET A 1089 11.66 4.71 7.49
CA MET A 1089 12.55 3.56 7.69
C MET A 1089 14.02 3.99 7.58
N HIS A 1090 14.36 4.77 6.55
CA HIS A 1090 15.73 5.16 6.29
C HIS A 1090 16.30 6.06 7.40
N LEU A 1091 15.49 6.93 8.01
CA LEU A 1091 15.90 7.93 9.00
C LEU A 1091 15.66 7.47 10.45
N LEU A 1092 14.51 6.87 10.77
CA LEU A 1092 14.13 6.50 12.14
C LEU A 1092 14.61 5.10 12.55
N LEU A 1093 14.75 4.18 11.58
CA LEU A 1093 15.31 2.83 11.80
C LEU A 1093 16.82 2.78 11.55
N ILE A 1094 17.48 3.93 11.70
CA ILE A 1094 18.90 3.95 12.00
C ILE A 1094 19.00 3.53 13.46
N GLU A 1095 19.77 2.48 13.72
CA GLU A 1095 20.19 2.19 15.08
C GLU A 1095 20.82 3.48 15.62
N LYS A 1096 20.16 4.15 16.57
CA LYS A 1096 20.80 5.19 17.37
C LYS A 1096 21.84 4.47 18.21
N ARG A 1097 22.99 4.28 17.57
CA ARG A 1097 24.23 3.75 18.12
C ARG A 1097 24.67 4.58 19.30
#